data_AF-A0A358PIP7-F1
#
_entry.id   AF-A0A358PIP7-F1
#
_cell.length_a   1.000
_cell.length_b   1.000
_cell.length_c   1.000
_cell.angle_alpha   90.00
_cell.angle_beta   90.00
_cell.angle_gamma   90.00
#
_symmetry.space_group_name_H-M   'P 1'
#
loop_
_entity.id
_entity.type
_entity.pdbx_description
1 polymer ?
#
loop_
_entity_poly.entity_id
_entity_poly.type
_entity_poly.pdbx_seq_one_letter_code
_entity_poly.pdbx_strand_id
1 'polypeptide(L)'
;MMKREGDGLMGYISRGDDISVLHLSVRSQNCLRRCNLDTVGCLLDYPLDELIHIRNMGVKSLNEIRKCVAAINDQSGEYLLVDRNSENATIDTISMESVVIPTDNLDAIDDDLPISELPLSVRSKNCLKRNGYTSASQLLSLTRADLLSMQNMGQKSVEEVLSFLSEDSLLRPAKTEETTEFSDILAKELSDFYGDSVRIWQRELSLIHDAHPNAIGETFIYILYESDRLRSTAKSSILEIIEKNNGSISKASLSASIPEHLVNTTILEELLLELEKAGAVEVGDERVRRLYPSIVAFVAEIQDERQRKIIQMRLGNSTLEEIGQKYGLTRERIRQVTMNVLKKRPRLREDRYQYIYDTYEFSEDDFNLAFEEPLETYRYLKMISDNMHKYRLPMADILTDSAIAPELRKAAERAVYKDSITVDGLRILKRRPELVKYCVKSRCSNKTKYADFLLLYEEMLNELGLSDDTSLSLDSRTYENILNRSNYVLWNQWRSFRYYDIHSRDYTELLDTLNLTQYENIELSSLKFIHDYPELMEQYDIRDEYELHNLLKKIWRSNDDTSVTFQKMPTIFVGTPNHADQVLSMLIQFAPVSAEDLARRYEEAYGVKATTVMANYLREFDEYYYNGMYRIDQQNLLTSQFEYMKKALCRSFYLISDVKRMYNLAFPKDNPGNINSYTLKTLGFRVFTDYIVKNTYASASEYFRSLLLSDDVVDARLFDRGVTSVVAYSSELYDLRGKYQIVEFSPLQYINIRRLNQNGIGIDDFYAYQQSVAKFSRIGEFFTICSLRQDGFTHPLDELGFDEWFYSSILLEDRANFTFQRIGGTRLFRLGTQKASLGELLVWLIAQPKKLDIFDLTELLNNRYGIRLSKDKVLEIASSADLYYDRIMETVYIDYDTYFEEI
;
A
#
# COMPACT_ATOMS: atom_id res chain seq x y z
N MET A 1 -72.41 20.15 -24.88
CA MET A 1 -72.38 18.73 -25.28
C MET A 1 -71.23 18.09 -24.50
N MET A 2 -71.55 17.18 -23.57
CA MET A 2 -70.71 16.31 -22.71
C MET A 2 -69.32 16.77 -22.17
N LYS A 3 -69.21 16.72 -20.82
CA LYS A 3 -67.98 16.82 -20.00
C LYS A 3 -66.89 15.82 -20.43
N ARG A 4 -65.62 16.25 -20.40
CA ARG A 4 -64.47 15.45 -19.92
C ARG A 4 -63.66 16.29 -18.93
N GLU A 5 -63.35 15.67 -17.81
CA GLU A 5 -62.60 16.19 -16.66
C GLU A 5 -61.10 15.94 -16.85
N GLY A 6 -60.25 16.88 -16.37
CA GLY A 6 -58.89 16.61 -15.90
C GLY A 6 -57.73 16.87 -16.86
N ASP A 7 -57.31 18.13 -17.01
CA ASP A 7 -55.91 18.46 -17.37
C ASP A 7 -55.06 18.37 -16.09
N GLY A 8 -54.31 17.28 -15.94
CA GLY A 8 -53.22 17.16 -14.97
C GLY A 8 -51.92 17.60 -15.63
N LEU A 9 -51.16 18.51 -15.00
CA LEU A 9 -49.82 18.89 -15.44
C LEU A 9 -48.92 17.65 -15.48
N MET A 10 -48.35 17.31 -16.63
CA MET A 10 -47.23 16.36 -16.74
C MET A 10 -45.99 16.93 -16.03
N GLY A 11 -45.40 16.17 -15.10
CA GLY A 11 -44.14 16.53 -14.44
C GLY A 11 -42.94 16.12 -15.29
N TYR A 12 -42.10 17.08 -15.69
CA TYR A 12 -40.83 16.78 -16.37
C TYR A 12 -39.81 16.28 -15.37
N ILE A 13 -39.23 15.11 -15.62
CA ILE A 13 -38.22 14.48 -14.75
C ILE A 13 -36.96 14.15 -15.54
N SER A 14 -35.80 14.25 -14.92
CA SER A 14 -34.50 13.86 -15.48
C SER A 14 -33.98 12.58 -14.80
N ARG A 15 -33.08 11.85 -15.47
CA ARG A 15 -32.43 10.67 -14.88
C ARG A 15 -31.62 11.00 -13.62
N GLY A 16 -31.19 12.25 -13.45
CA GLY A 16 -30.45 12.72 -12.29
C GLY A 16 -31.33 13.16 -11.11
N ASP A 17 -32.66 13.19 -11.29
CA ASP A 17 -33.56 13.64 -10.22
C ASP A 17 -33.68 12.59 -9.11
N ASP A 18 -33.91 13.06 -7.88
CA ASP A 18 -34.12 12.21 -6.70
C ASP A 18 -35.44 11.42 -6.80
N ILE A 19 -35.46 10.16 -6.33
CA ILE A 19 -36.66 9.30 -6.37
C ILE A 19 -37.90 9.89 -5.65
N SER A 20 -37.72 10.88 -4.78
CA SER A 20 -38.82 11.58 -4.10
C SER A 20 -39.77 12.30 -5.05
N VAL A 21 -39.28 12.64 -6.25
CA VAL A 21 -40.07 13.27 -7.32
C VAL A 21 -41.14 12.31 -7.88
N LEU A 22 -40.97 10.99 -7.75
CA LEU A 22 -41.86 9.97 -8.33
C LEU A 22 -43.16 9.72 -7.53
N HIS A 23 -43.46 10.52 -6.50
CA HIS A 23 -44.63 10.40 -5.62
C HIS A 23 -44.92 8.97 -5.09
N LEU A 24 -43.89 8.12 -4.98
CA LEU A 24 -43.98 6.79 -4.40
C LEU A 24 -44.31 6.86 -2.90
N SER A 25 -44.95 5.82 -2.36
CA SER A 25 -45.16 5.72 -0.91
C SER A 25 -43.84 5.78 -0.13
N VAL A 26 -43.89 6.36 1.08
CA VAL A 26 -42.74 6.47 2.00
C VAL A 26 -42.06 5.12 2.23
N ARG A 27 -42.83 4.02 2.22
CA ARG A 27 -42.29 2.66 2.34
C ARG A 27 -41.46 2.26 1.11
N SER A 28 -41.97 2.53 -0.09
CA SER A 28 -41.29 2.21 -1.36
C SER A 28 -40.02 3.03 -1.52
N GLN A 29 -40.05 4.33 -1.21
CA GLN A 29 -38.86 5.20 -1.21
C GLN A 29 -37.79 4.70 -0.22
N ASN A 30 -38.18 4.39 1.02
CA ASN A 30 -37.24 3.87 2.03
C ASN A 30 -36.64 2.50 1.66
N CYS A 31 -37.39 1.65 0.94
CA CYS A 31 -36.86 0.38 0.45
C CYS A 31 -35.81 0.59 -0.66
N LEU A 32 -36.04 1.55 -1.57
CA LEU A 32 -35.12 1.89 -2.66
C LEU A 32 -33.82 2.53 -2.15
N ARG A 33 -33.92 3.53 -1.26
CA ARG A 33 -32.73 4.21 -0.68
C ARG A 33 -31.83 3.26 0.12
N ARG A 34 -32.41 2.27 0.80
CA ARG A 34 -31.63 1.25 1.54
C ARG A 34 -30.81 0.34 0.63
N CYS A 35 -31.07 0.34 -0.67
CA CYS A 35 -30.31 -0.37 -1.68
C CYS A 35 -29.53 0.60 -2.60
N ASN A 36 -29.30 1.85 -2.15
CA ASN A 36 -28.61 2.90 -2.90
C ASN A 36 -29.25 3.25 -4.26
N LEU A 37 -30.58 3.11 -4.37
CA LEU A 37 -31.35 3.52 -5.54
C LEU A 37 -31.98 4.89 -5.28
N ASP A 38 -31.15 5.93 -5.19
CA ASP A 38 -31.55 7.27 -4.75
C ASP A 38 -32.04 8.19 -5.87
N THR A 39 -31.73 7.86 -7.14
CA THR A 39 -32.14 8.64 -8.33
C THR A 39 -33.09 7.89 -9.25
N VAL A 40 -33.84 8.64 -10.07
CA VAL A 40 -34.72 8.09 -11.11
C VAL A 40 -33.94 7.20 -12.09
N GLY A 41 -32.72 7.61 -12.48
CA GLY A 41 -31.85 6.83 -13.35
C GLY A 41 -31.47 5.47 -12.74
N CYS A 42 -31.01 5.46 -11.49
CA CYS A 42 -30.67 4.22 -10.78
C CYS A 42 -31.86 3.26 -10.67
N LEU A 43 -33.08 3.80 -10.46
CA LEU A 43 -34.29 2.99 -10.41
C LEU A 43 -34.66 2.40 -11.77
N LEU A 44 -34.50 3.14 -12.87
CA LEU A 44 -34.79 2.68 -14.23
C LEU A 44 -33.79 1.62 -14.73
N ASP A 45 -32.53 1.71 -14.28
CA ASP A 45 -31.47 0.75 -14.66
C ASP A 45 -31.48 -0.52 -13.81
N TYR A 46 -32.27 -0.55 -12.73
CA TYR A 46 -32.34 -1.70 -11.83
C TYR A 46 -33.25 -2.82 -12.38
N PRO A 47 -32.83 -4.10 -12.32
CA PRO A 47 -33.67 -5.21 -12.78
C PRO A 47 -34.99 -5.33 -11.99
N LEU A 48 -36.14 -5.16 -12.67
CA LEU A 48 -37.47 -5.13 -12.04
C LEU A 48 -37.89 -6.45 -11.37
N ASP A 49 -37.30 -7.57 -11.79
CA ASP A 49 -37.44 -8.90 -11.21
C ASP A 49 -36.65 -9.04 -9.90
N GLU A 50 -35.53 -8.34 -9.75
CA GLU A 50 -34.72 -8.34 -8.53
C GLU A 50 -35.31 -7.49 -7.39
N LEU A 51 -36.25 -6.58 -7.67
CA LEU A 51 -36.91 -5.75 -6.66
C LEU A 51 -37.60 -6.57 -5.55
N ILE A 52 -38.01 -7.81 -5.84
CA ILE A 52 -38.62 -8.71 -4.85
C ILE A 52 -37.66 -9.14 -3.74
N HIS A 53 -36.35 -9.08 -4.00
CA HIS A 53 -35.31 -9.46 -3.05
C HIS A 53 -34.89 -8.31 -2.12
N ILE A 54 -35.40 -7.09 -2.35
CA ILE A 54 -35.15 -5.95 -1.46
C ILE A 54 -35.83 -6.20 -0.11
N ARG A 55 -35.04 -6.09 0.97
CA ARG A 55 -35.50 -6.34 2.34
C ARG A 55 -36.69 -5.42 2.70
N ASN A 56 -37.76 -6.02 3.22
CA ASN A 56 -39.03 -5.35 3.58
C ASN A 56 -39.87 -4.83 2.39
N MET A 57 -39.54 -5.19 1.15
CA MET A 57 -40.35 -4.92 -0.03
C MET A 57 -41.63 -5.76 -0.01
N GLY A 58 -42.77 -5.11 0.26
CA GLY A 58 -44.07 -5.77 0.25
C GLY A 58 -44.69 -5.80 -1.15
N VAL A 59 -45.61 -6.73 -1.40
CA VAL A 59 -46.30 -6.89 -2.71
C VAL A 59 -46.93 -5.58 -3.21
N LYS A 60 -47.47 -4.75 -2.31
CA LYS A 60 -48.02 -3.43 -2.67
C LYS A 60 -46.95 -2.45 -3.14
N SER A 61 -45.81 -2.36 -2.44
CA SER A 61 -44.67 -1.51 -2.81
C SER A 61 -44.03 -1.96 -4.12
N LEU A 62 -43.90 -3.28 -4.32
CA LEU A 62 -43.38 -3.86 -5.56
C LEU A 62 -44.27 -3.48 -6.77
N ASN A 63 -45.58 -3.61 -6.62
CA ASN A 63 -46.54 -3.27 -7.69
C ASN A 63 -46.60 -1.76 -7.95
N GLU A 64 -46.45 -0.94 -6.92
CA GLU A 64 -46.37 0.52 -7.02
C GLU A 64 -45.14 0.95 -7.83
N ILE A 65 -43.95 0.44 -7.49
CA ILE A 65 -42.70 0.75 -8.20
C ILE A 65 -42.75 0.26 -9.65
N ARG A 66 -43.21 -0.97 -9.89
CA ARG A 66 -43.33 -1.52 -11.26
C ARG A 66 -44.28 -0.70 -12.14
N LYS A 67 -45.41 -0.25 -11.60
CA LYS A 67 -46.32 0.63 -12.33
C LYS A 67 -45.70 1.98 -12.64
N CYS A 68 -44.97 2.56 -11.70
CA CYS A 68 -44.27 3.83 -11.90
C CYS A 68 -43.19 3.71 -12.99
N VAL A 69 -42.34 2.67 -12.94
CA VAL A 69 -41.29 2.44 -13.94
C VAL A 69 -41.88 2.17 -15.33
N ALA A 70 -42.93 1.35 -15.41
CA ALA A 70 -43.63 1.12 -16.67
C ALA A 70 -44.23 2.41 -17.24
N ALA A 71 -44.85 3.26 -16.41
CA ALA A 71 -45.42 4.53 -16.85
C ALA A 71 -44.36 5.53 -17.35
N ILE A 72 -43.16 5.53 -16.78
CA ILE A 72 -42.03 6.37 -17.22
C ILE A 72 -41.45 5.85 -18.55
N ASN A 73 -41.26 4.53 -18.67
CA ASN A 73 -40.72 3.91 -19.89
C ASN A 73 -41.67 4.02 -21.09
N ASP A 74 -42.97 3.84 -20.85
CA ASP A 74 -44.00 3.89 -21.89
C ASP A 74 -44.51 5.30 -22.18
N GLN A 75 -43.99 6.32 -21.48
CA GLN A 75 -44.38 7.74 -21.57
C GLN A 75 -45.90 7.98 -21.46
N SER A 76 -46.60 7.07 -20.79
CA SER A 76 -48.06 7.00 -20.77
C SER A 76 -48.67 7.48 -19.45
N GLY A 77 -47.86 8.07 -18.57
CA GLY A 77 -48.24 8.47 -17.20
C GLY A 77 -47.98 9.94 -16.87
N GLU A 78 -47.99 10.24 -15.57
CA GLU A 78 -47.85 11.62 -15.02
C GLU A 78 -46.45 12.24 -15.21
N TYR A 79 -45.46 11.47 -15.70
CA TYR A 79 -44.06 11.91 -15.80
C TYR A 79 -43.51 11.78 -17.23
N LEU A 80 -42.76 12.78 -17.69
CA LEU A 80 -42.03 12.75 -18.97
C LEU A 80 -40.52 12.85 -18.72
N LEU A 81 -39.76 11.85 -19.17
CA LEU A 81 -38.31 11.80 -19.01
C LEU A 81 -37.61 12.69 -20.05
N VAL A 82 -36.80 13.67 -19.62
CA VAL A 82 -36.07 14.60 -20.51
C VAL A 82 -34.55 14.44 -20.34
N ASP A 83 -33.83 14.32 -21.45
CA ASP A 83 -32.37 14.18 -21.46
C ASP A 83 -31.68 15.55 -21.35
N ARG A 84 -30.93 15.77 -20.27
CA ARG A 84 -30.07 16.95 -20.11
C ARG A 84 -28.72 16.68 -20.76
N ASN A 85 -28.62 16.83 -22.09
CA ASN A 85 -27.34 16.97 -22.79
C ASN A 85 -27.55 17.65 -24.16
N SER A 86 -27.55 18.99 -24.16
CA SER A 86 -27.30 19.82 -25.34
C SER A 86 -26.80 21.18 -24.86
N GLU A 87 -25.49 21.38 -24.81
CA GLU A 87 -24.88 22.68 -24.54
C GLU A 87 -25.01 23.59 -25.77
N ASN A 88 -25.56 24.79 -25.60
CA ASN A 88 -25.00 26.04 -26.13
C ASN A 88 -25.76 27.29 -25.65
N ALA A 89 -24.96 28.31 -25.32
CA ALA A 89 -25.28 29.73 -25.12
C ALA A 89 -25.81 30.21 -23.74
N THR A 90 -24.89 30.87 -23.04
CA THR A 90 -25.00 31.82 -21.93
C THR A 90 -26.16 32.83 -22.02
N ILE A 91 -26.78 33.17 -20.87
CA ILE A 91 -26.81 34.52 -20.24
C ILE A 91 -27.84 34.55 -19.09
N ASP A 92 -27.38 35.12 -17.97
CA ASP A 92 -28.03 35.84 -16.86
C ASP A 92 -29.14 35.26 -16.00
N THR A 93 -28.76 35.13 -14.72
CA THR A 93 -29.57 35.12 -13.51
C THR A 93 -30.36 36.43 -13.38
N ILE A 94 -31.68 36.40 -13.59
CA ILE A 94 -32.62 37.41 -13.07
C ILE A 94 -33.90 36.71 -12.60
N SER A 95 -34.09 36.75 -11.28
CA SER A 95 -35.31 37.10 -10.53
C SER A 95 -36.68 36.84 -11.18
N MET A 96 -37.48 35.98 -10.53
CA MET A 96 -38.93 35.90 -10.71
C MET A 96 -39.60 37.16 -10.13
N GLU A 97 -40.02 38.07 -11.00
CA GLU A 97 -41.11 39.00 -10.70
C GLU A 97 -42.46 38.29 -10.87
N SER A 98 -43.29 38.40 -9.83
CA SER A 98 -44.70 38.06 -9.82
C SER A 98 -45.51 39.11 -10.57
N VAL A 99 -46.42 38.63 -11.43
CA VAL A 99 -47.37 39.45 -12.17
C VAL A 99 -48.45 40.00 -11.22
N VAL A 100 -48.56 41.32 -11.24
CA VAL A 100 -49.56 42.16 -10.55
C VAL A 100 -50.99 41.85 -11.04
N ILE A 101 -51.92 41.68 -10.09
CA ILE A 101 -53.36 41.92 -10.30
C ILE A 101 -53.66 43.31 -9.70
N PRO A 102 -54.29 44.24 -10.43
CA PRO A 102 -54.51 45.60 -9.92
C PRO A 102 -55.74 45.66 -9.01
N THR A 103 -55.59 46.24 -7.84
CA THR A 103 -56.72 46.79 -7.07
C THR A 103 -56.29 48.13 -6.50
N ASP A 104 -56.55 49.19 -7.26
CA ASP A 104 -56.66 50.54 -6.73
C ASP A 104 -57.79 50.60 -5.69
N ASN A 105 -57.52 51.31 -4.59
CA ASN A 105 -58.44 51.77 -3.54
C ASN A 105 -58.98 50.73 -2.54
N LEU A 106 -58.39 50.72 -1.34
CA LEU A 106 -59.12 50.56 -0.08
C LEU A 106 -58.34 51.22 1.07
N ASP A 107 -58.79 52.42 1.44
CA ASP A 107 -58.40 53.13 2.66
C ASP A 107 -58.79 52.33 3.92
N ALA A 108 -57.93 52.42 4.94
CA ALA A 108 -58.20 52.22 6.37
C ALA A 108 -58.94 50.92 6.80
N ILE A 109 -58.22 49.99 7.43
CA ILE A 109 -58.81 48.93 8.24
C ILE A 109 -58.53 49.23 9.72
N ASP A 110 -59.60 49.38 10.49
CA ASP A 110 -59.65 49.62 11.94
C ASP A 110 -59.34 48.32 12.73
N ASP A 111 -58.82 48.44 13.95
CA ASP A 111 -58.34 47.33 14.81
C ASP A 111 -59.47 46.35 15.27
N ASP A 112 -60.71 46.58 14.81
CA ASP A 112 -61.92 45.81 15.10
C ASP A 112 -62.52 45.08 13.88
N LEU A 113 -61.73 44.85 12.81
CA LEU A 113 -62.22 44.13 11.63
C LEU A 113 -62.69 42.69 12.01
N PRO A 114 -63.96 42.32 11.75
CA PRO A 114 -64.46 41.00 12.08
C PRO A 114 -63.86 39.94 11.16
N ILE A 115 -63.67 38.71 11.66
CA ILE A 115 -63.05 37.60 10.88
C ILE A 115 -63.76 37.31 9.55
N SER A 116 -65.04 37.68 9.41
CA SER A 116 -65.79 37.60 8.14
C SER A 116 -65.13 38.37 7.01
N GLU A 117 -64.49 39.50 7.33
CA GLU A 117 -64.01 40.52 6.40
C GLU A 117 -62.51 40.39 6.10
N LEU A 118 -61.80 39.49 6.80
CA LEU A 118 -60.39 39.19 6.52
C LEU A 118 -60.22 38.55 5.12
N PRO A 119 -59.10 38.75 4.41
CA PRO A 119 -58.82 38.10 3.12
C PRO A 119 -58.34 36.64 3.29
N LEU A 120 -59.01 35.85 4.15
CA LEU A 120 -58.74 34.43 4.39
C LEU A 120 -59.74 33.52 3.67
N SER A 121 -59.38 32.27 3.37
CA SER A 121 -60.33 31.29 2.85
C SER A 121 -61.51 31.06 3.79
N VAL A 122 -62.66 30.70 3.21
CA VAL A 122 -63.90 30.36 3.95
C VAL A 122 -63.65 29.29 5.02
N ARG A 123 -62.73 28.35 4.75
CA ARG A 123 -62.34 27.30 5.69
C ARG A 123 -61.61 27.89 6.90
N SER A 124 -60.60 28.73 6.68
CA SER A 124 -59.82 29.35 7.75
C SER A 124 -60.68 30.30 8.60
N LYS A 125 -61.56 31.11 7.98
CA LYS A 125 -62.55 31.94 8.70
C LYS A 125 -63.50 31.13 9.59
N ASN A 126 -64.03 30.03 9.06
CA ASN A 126 -64.97 29.18 9.80
C ASN A 126 -64.29 28.42 10.95
N CYS A 127 -63.04 28.01 10.78
CA CYS A 127 -62.24 27.41 11.84
C CYS A 127 -61.96 28.41 12.97
N LEU A 128 -61.57 29.64 12.64
CA LEU A 128 -61.32 30.69 13.64
C LEU A 128 -62.60 31.06 14.41
N LYS A 129 -63.74 31.28 13.70
CA LYS A 129 -65.03 31.57 14.35
C LYS A 129 -65.52 30.43 15.26
N ARG A 130 -65.32 29.17 14.88
CA ARG A 130 -65.71 28.01 15.73
C ARG A 130 -64.88 27.87 16.99
N ASN A 131 -63.62 28.32 16.95
CA ASN A 131 -62.74 28.30 18.11
C ASN A 131 -62.83 29.60 18.95
N GLY A 132 -63.86 30.43 18.71
CA GLY A 132 -64.19 31.58 19.56
C GLY A 132 -63.53 32.90 19.15
N TYR A 133 -62.77 32.93 18.06
CA TYR A 133 -62.16 34.16 17.56
C TYR A 133 -63.17 34.95 16.71
N THR A 134 -63.36 36.23 17.00
CA THR A 134 -64.36 37.09 16.34
C THR A 134 -63.77 38.32 15.66
N SER A 135 -62.59 38.79 16.08
CA SER A 135 -61.88 39.94 15.51
C SER A 135 -60.44 39.60 15.07
N ALA A 136 -59.87 40.42 14.19
CA ALA A 136 -58.49 40.29 13.71
C ALA A 136 -57.45 40.41 14.84
N SER A 137 -57.69 41.30 15.80
CA SER A 137 -56.81 41.57 16.95
C SER A 137 -56.55 40.34 17.83
N GLN A 138 -57.48 39.39 17.89
CA GLN A 138 -57.35 38.16 18.69
C GLN A 138 -56.43 37.10 18.04
N LEU A 139 -56.04 37.28 16.78
CA LEU A 139 -55.18 36.34 16.05
C LEU A 139 -53.68 36.59 16.30
N LEU A 140 -53.32 37.79 16.77
CA LEU A 140 -51.93 38.23 17.02
C LEU A 140 -51.19 37.48 18.13
N SER A 141 -51.93 36.85 19.04
CA SER A 141 -51.37 36.12 20.18
C SER A 141 -51.21 34.62 19.91
N LEU A 142 -51.54 34.14 18.70
CA LEU A 142 -51.56 32.71 18.39
C LEU A 142 -50.26 32.25 17.73
N THR A 143 -49.69 31.15 18.23
CA THR A 143 -48.53 30.51 17.61
C THR A 143 -48.95 29.46 16.58
N ARG A 144 -48.01 29.03 15.73
CA ARG A 144 -48.22 27.90 14.81
C ARG A 144 -48.69 26.63 15.54
N ALA A 145 -48.18 26.40 16.75
CA ALA A 145 -48.59 25.26 17.58
C ALA A 145 -50.03 25.41 18.06
N ASP A 146 -50.45 26.61 18.46
CA ASP A 146 -51.83 26.88 18.90
C ASP A 146 -52.82 26.70 17.75
N LEU A 147 -52.48 27.18 16.54
CA LEU A 147 -53.31 27.00 15.34
C LEU A 147 -53.41 25.53 14.91
N LEU A 148 -52.31 24.75 15.01
CA LEU A 148 -52.31 23.32 14.73
C LEU A 148 -53.12 22.49 15.75
N SER A 149 -53.25 23.00 16.98
CA SER A 149 -54.04 22.37 18.04
C SER A 149 -55.56 22.56 17.88
N MET A 150 -56.00 23.48 17.02
CA MET A 150 -57.41 23.79 16.82
C MET A 150 -58.15 22.70 16.04
N GLN A 151 -59.35 22.36 16.50
CA GLN A 151 -60.16 21.32 15.89
C GLN A 151 -60.55 21.70 14.45
N ASN A 152 -60.23 20.82 13.50
CA ASN A 152 -60.47 20.97 12.05
C ASN A 152 -59.59 22.01 11.31
N MET A 153 -58.53 22.51 11.93
CA MET A 153 -57.51 23.34 11.27
C MET A 153 -56.51 22.43 10.53
N GLY A 154 -56.39 22.57 9.21
CA GLY A 154 -55.42 21.81 8.40
C GLY A 154 -54.13 22.60 8.17
N GLN A 155 -53.01 21.94 7.83
CA GLN A 155 -51.71 22.59 7.61
C GLN A 155 -51.78 23.79 6.66
N LYS A 156 -52.52 23.68 5.54
CA LYS A 156 -52.73 24.80 4.60
C LYS A 156 -53.50 25.98 5.21
N SER A 157 -54.47 25.73 6.09
CA SER A 157 -55.20 26.80 6.78
C SER A 157 -54.35 27.47 7.85
N VAL A 158 -53.45 26.71 8.50
CA VAL A 158 -52.46 27.28 9.44
C VAL A 158 -51.47 28.15 8.69
N GLU A 159 -50.94 27.66 7.56
CA GLU A 159 -50.05 28.45 6.70
C GLU A 159 -50.73 29.68 6.13
N GLU A 160 -51.99 29.60 5.73
CA GLU A 160 -52.76 30.76 5.25
C GLU A 160 -52.97 31.82 6.35
N VAL A 161 -53.31 31.41 7.57
CA VAL A 161 -53.47 32.34 8.71
C VAL A 161 -52.13 32.94 9.13
N LEU A 162 -51.06 32.14 9.16
CA LEU A 162 -49.71 32.63 9.45
C LEU A 162 -49.17 33.52 8.34
N SER A 163 -49.48 33.22 7.07
CA SER A 163 -49.12 34.05 5.92
C SER A 163 -49.80 35.40 6.03
N PHE A 164 -51.10 35.43 6.35
CA PHE A 164 -51.84 36.67 6.60
C PHE A 164 -51.30 37.46 7.81
N LEU A 165 -50.86 36.80 8.88
CA LEU A 165 -50.20 37.46 10.01
C LEU A 165 -48.76 37.92 9.66
N SER A 166 -48.15 37.35 8.62
CA SER A 166 -46.81 37.69 8.15
C SER A 166 -46.79 38.75 7.04
N GLU A 167 -47.84 38.86 6.24
CA GLU A 167 -48.00 39.88 5.20
C GLU A 167 -48.92 41.01 5.70
N ASP A 168 -48.28 41.94 6.42
CA ASP A 168 -48.67 43.36 6.59
C ASP A 168 -50.13 43.72 6.96
N SER A 169 -50.36 44.07 8.23
CA SER A 169 -51.20 45.22 8.69
C SER A 169 -51.57 45.16 10.19
N LEU A 170 -50.62 44.99 11.14
CA LEU A 170 -50.93 45.19 12.57
C LEU A 170 -49.75 45.87 13.31
N LEU A 171 -50.01 47.12 13.75
CA LEU A 171 -49.32 48.00 14.71
C LEU A 171 -48.11 48.86 14.22
N ARG A 172 -48.33 50.19 14.22
CA ARG A 172 -47.28 51.22 14.41
C ARG A 172 -46.81 51.22 15.87
N PRO A 173 -45.52 51.39 16.18
CA PRO A 173 -45.10 52.10 17.38
C PRO A 173 -45.04 53.61 17.12
N ALA A 174 -45.38 54.38 18.15
CA ALA A 174 -45.26 55.83 18.15
C ALA A 174 -43.79 56.25 17.96
N LYS A 175 -43.62 57.39 17.29
CA LYS A 175 -42.32 58.03 17.06
C LYS A 175 -41.53 58.23 18.36
N THR A 176 -40.30 57.73 18.35
CA THR A 176 -39.12 58.52 18.73
C THR A 176 -37.97 58.09 17.82
N GLU A 177 -37.59 59.01 16.93
CA GLU A 177 -36.44 58.89 16.02
C GLU A 177 -35.18 58.92 16.88
N GLU A 178 -34.56 57.76 17.11
CA GLU A 178 -33.13 57.50 17.40
C GLU A 178 -32.89 56.07 17.98
N THR A 179 -33.93 55.33 18.41
CA THR A 179 -33.81 53.97 19.00
C THR A 179 -34.12 52.79 18.05
N THR A 180 -34.62 53.03 16.84
CA THR A 180 -35.10 51.97 15.91
C THR A 180 -34.01 51.18 15.19
N GLU A 181 -32.90 51.81 14.81
CA GLU A 181 -31.85 51.15 14.02
C GLU A 181 -31.11 50.06 14.82
N PHE A 182 -30.83 50.32 16.10
CA PHE A 182 -30.18 49.35 17.01
C PHE A 182 -31.07 48.14 17.30
N SER A 183 -32.37 48.35 17.56
CA SER A 183 -33.30 47.25 17.85
C SER A 183 -33.54 46.34 16.63
N ASP A 184 -33.53 46.89 15.43
CA ASP A 184 -33.71 46.12 14.20
C ASP A 184 -32.45 45.31 13.84
N ILE A 185 -31.26 45.89 14.04
CA ILE A 185 -29.99 45.18 13.88
C ILE A 185 -29.89 44.03 14.91
N LEU A 186 -30.20 44.32 16.18
CA LEU A 186 -30.16 43.32 17.25
C LEU A 186 -31.19 42.21 17.04
N ALA A 187 -32.41 42.54 16.61
CA ALA A 187 -33.44 41.52 16.31
C ALA A 187 -33.01 40.58 15.17
N LYS A 188 -32.35 41.13 14.15
CA LYS A 188 -31.82 40.34 13.04
C LYS A 188 -30.71 39.42 13.50
N GLU A 189 -29.76 39.95 14.27
CA GLU A 189 -28.66 39.16 14.83
C GLU A 189 -29.14 38.02 15.74
N LEU A 190 -30.10 38.29 16.64
CA LEU A 190 -30.71 37.27 17.50
C LEU A 190 -31.42 36.19 16.67
N SER A 191 -32.11 36.59 15.59
CA SER A 191 -32.78 35.67 14.66
C SER A 191 -31.75 34.76 13.95
N ASP A 192 -30.67 35.34 13.44
CA ASP A 192 -29.63 34.62 12.72
C ASP A 192 -28.89 33.61 13.61
N PHE A 193 -28.67 33.93 14.89
CA PHE A 193 -27.89 33.09 15.80
C PHE A 193 -28.70 32.14 16.69
N TYR A 194 -29.82 32.60 17.25
CA TYR A 194 -30.64 31.82 18.20
C TYR A 194 -31.87 31.18 17.56
N GLY A 195 -32.17 31.49 16.30
CA GLY A 195 -33.39 31.06 15.62
C GLY A 195 -34.57 31.99 15.94
N ASP A 196 -35.80 31.56 15.66
CA ASP A 196 -37.02 32.39 15.63
C ASP A 196 -36.99 33.54 14.60
N SER A 197 -38.17 34.08 14.26
CA SER A 197 -38.26 35.13 13.25
C SER A 197 -37.86 36.50 13.82
N VAL A 198 -37.28 37.36 12.99
CA VAL A 198 -36.93 38.75 13.33
C VAL A 198 -38.07 39.49 14.03
N ARG A 199 -39.34 39.24 13.63
CA ARG A 199 -40.52 39.86 14.24
C ARG A 199 -40.79 39.41 15.67
N ILE A 200 -40.47 38.17 16.02
CA ILE A 200 -40.59 37.67 17.40
C ILE A 200 -39.58 38.41 18.27
N TRP A 201 -38.33 38.52 17.80
CA TRP A 201 -37.30 39.27 18.51
C TRP A 201 -37.62 40.76 18.63
N GLN A 202 -38.08 41.42 17.56
CA GLN A 202 -38.53 42.82 17.61
C GLN A 202 -39.60 43.04 18.69
N ARG A 203 -40.55 42.10 18.81
CA ARG A 203 -41.58 42.16 19.86
C ARG A 203 -40.98 41.98 21.26
N GLU A 204 -40.11 40.99 21.46
CA GLU A 204 -39.44 40.79 22.76
C GLU A 204 -38.58 42.00 23.16
N LEU A 205 -37.83 42.56 22.22
CA LEU A 205 -37.01 43.77 22.43
C LEU A 205 -37.88 44.99 22.75
N SER A 206 -39.02 45.16 22.07
CA SER A 206 -39.96 46.26 22.33
C SER A 206 -40.56 46.17 23.73
N LEU A 207 -40.95 44.96 24.16
CA LEU A 207 -41.49 44.73 25.51
C LEU A 207 -40.46 45.07 26.60
N ILE A 208 -39.19 44.73 26.38
CA ILE A 208 -38.09 45.07 27.30
C ILE A 208 -37.84 46.58 27.30
N HIS A 209 -37.86 47.22 26.13
CA HIS A 209 -37.67 48.67 26.01
C HIS A 209 -38.80 49.46 26.71
N ASP A 210 -40.05 49.03 26.56
CA ASP A 210 -41.20 49.63 27.24
C ASP A 210 -41.14 49.46 28.76
N ALA A 211 -40.69 48.30 29.24
CA ALA A 211 -40.52 48.01 30.67
C ALA A 211 -39.32 48.75 31.29
N HIS A 212 -38.28 49.00 30.50
CA HIS A 212 -37.03 49.64 30.93
C HIS A 212 -36.58 50.75 29.97
N PRO A 213 -37.28 51.90 29.91
CA PRO A 213 -37.03 52.94 28.91
C PRO A 213 -35.64 53.60 29.02
N ASN A 214 -35.01 53.51 30.19
CA ASN A 214 -33.69 54.08 30.46
C ASN A 214 -32.54 53.09 30.22
N ALA A 215 -32.82 51.82 29.90
CA ALA A 215 -31.79 50.83 29.63
C ALA A 215 -31.33 50.97 28.18
N ILE A 216 -30.06 51.31 27.98
CA ILE A 216 -29.44 51.53 26.66
C ILE A 216 -28.12 50.75 26.61
N GLY A 217 -27.72 50.30 25.42
CA GLY A 217 -26.44 49.61 25.21
C GLY A 217 -26.31 48.36 26.07
N GLU A 218 -25.19 48.23 26.80
CA GLU A 218 -24.89 47.05 27.64
C GLU A 218 -25.98 46.75 28.67
N THR A 219 -26.55 47.77 29.34
CA THR A 219 -27.60 47.56 30.36
C THR A 219 -28.85 46.90 29.78
N PHE A 220 -29.18 47.24 28.53
CA PHE A 220 -30.30 46.62 27.82
C PHE A 220 -30.01 45.15 27.47
N ILE A 221 -28.77 44.85 27.03
CA ILE A 221 -28.33 43.48 26.75
C ILE A 221 -28.35 42.61 28.03
N TYR A 222 -27.94 43.14 29.19
CA TYR A 222 -28.03 42.39 30.46
C TYR A 222 -29.47 42.00 30.79
N ILE A 223 -30.42 42.93 30.67
CA ILE A 223 -31.86 42.66 30.93
C ILE A 223 -32.40 41.62 29.95
N LEU A 224 -32.00 41.69 28.67
CA LEU A 224 -32.37 40.69 27.66
C LEU A 224 -31.94 39.27 28.08
N TYR A 225 -30.74 39.11 28.65
CA TYR A 225 -30.20 37.83 29.12
C TYR A 225 -30.63 37.42 30.54
N GLU A 226 -31.52 38.17 31.19
CA GLU A 226 -32.26 37.70 32.37
C GLU A 226 -33.35 36.68 32.00
N SER A 227 -33.75 36.62 30.72
CA SER A 227 -34.68 35.60 30.22
C SER A 227 -34.08 34.19 30.32
N ASP A 228 -34.67 33.34 31.16
CA ASP A 228 -34.28 31.92 31.31
C ASP A 228 -34.25 31.19 29.96
N ARG A 229 -35.19 31.53 29.07
CA ARG A 229 -35.28 30.97 27.72
C ARG A 229 -34.04 31.32 26.91
N LEU A 230 -33.74 32.61 26.77
CA LEU A 230 -32.60 33.07 25.97
C LEU A 230 -31.27 32.61 26.57
N ARG A 231 -31.12 32.71 27.90
CA ARG A 231 -29.91 32.28 28.62
C ARG A 231 -29.65 30.78 28.42
N SER A 232 -30.69 29.96 28.42
CA SER A 232 -30.59 28.53 28.13
C SER A 232 -30.24 28.25 26.67
N THR A 233 -30.88 28.94 25.72
CA THR A 233 -30.55 28.82 24.29
C THR A 233 -29.10 29.22 24.02
N ALA A 234 -28.62 30.30 24.65
CA ALA A 234 -27.24 30.75 24.51
C ALA A 234 -26.22 29.73 25.03
N LYS A 235 -26.49 29.11 26.18
CA LYS A 235 -25.67 28.00 26.69
C LYS A 235 -25.65 26.83 25.71
N SER A 236 -26.80 26.44 25.16
CA SER A 236 -26.87 25.38 24.14
C SER A 236 -26.07 25.72 22.89
N SER A 237 -26.20 26.94 22.35
CA SER A 237 -25.44 27.39 21.18
C SER A 237 -23.93 27.40 21.43
N ILE A 238 -23.48 27.84 22.61
CA ILE A 238 -22.06 27.79 23.00
C ILE A 238 -21.55 26.34 22.98
N LEU A 239 -22.30 25.41 23.57
CA LEU A 239 -21.92 24.00 23.57
C LEU A 239 -21.86 23.43 22.14
N GLU A 240 -22.83 23.75 21.28
CA GLU A 240 -22.81 23.32 19.87
C GLU A 240 -21.60 23.87 19.10
N ILE A 241 -21.20 25.13 19.34
CA ILE A 241 -20.01 25.72 18.72
C ILE A 241 -18.75 24.97 19.17
N ILE A 242 -18.61 24.68 20.46
CA ILE A 242 -17.47 23.92 20.98
C ILE A 242 -17.45 22.51 20.37
N GLU A 243 -18.60 21.87 20.23
CA GLU A 243 -18.72 20.53 19.64
C GLU A 243 -18.38 20.49 18.15
N LYS A 244 -18.78 21.50 17.38
CA LYS A 244 -18.37 21.67 15.97
C LYS A 244 -16.86 21.88 15.82
N ASN A 245 -16.18 22.36 16.87
CA ASN A 245 -14.72 22.54 16.93
C ASN A 245 -14.03 21.39 17.67
N ASN A 246 -14.43 20.14 17.41
CA ASN A 246 -13.85 18.93 18.00
C ASN A 246 -13.83 18.93 19.54
N GLY A 247 -14.79 19.60 20.18
CA GLY A 247 -14.91 19.65 21.64
C GLY A 247 -13.93 20.60 22.33
N SER A 248 -13.16 21.42 21.59
CA SER A 248 -12.18 22.34 22.16
C SER A 248 -11.97 23.56 21.26
N ILE A 249 -12.21 24.76 21.78
CA ILE A 249 -12.08 26.02 21.02
C ILE A 249 -11.22 27.03 21.79
N SER A 250 -10.49 27.90 21.09
CA SER A 250 -9.80 29.03 21.74
C SER A 250 -10.80 30.07 22.20
N LYS A 251 -10.51 30.80 23.29
CA LYS A 251 -11.40 31.89 23.74
C LYS A 251 -11.61 32.94 22.65
N ALA A 252 -10.54 33.32 21.92
CA ALA A 252 -10.63 34.26 20.81
C ALA A 252 -11.55 33.75 19.67
N SER A 253 -11.44 32.49 19.28
CA SER A 253 -12.30 31.89 18.26
C SER A 253 -13.74 31.73 18.72
N LEU A 254 -13.97 31.45 20.01
CA LEU A 254 -15.30 31.40 20.59
C LEU A 254 -15.94 32.78 20.59
N SER A 255 -15.21 33.81 21.02
CA SER A 255 -15.65 35.21 20.99
C SER A 255 -15.96 35.71 19.57
N ALA A 256 -15.24 35.22 18.56
CA ALA A 256 -15.54 35.54 17.15
C ALA A 256 -16.75 34.79 16.58
N SER A 257 -17.21 33.73 17.26
CA SER A 257 -18.31 32.86 16.79
C SER A 257 -19.63 33.11 17.52
N ILE A 258 -19.68 34.05 18.46
CA ILE A 258 -20.88 34.46 19.19
C ILE A 258 -21.41 35.80 18.65
N PRO A 259 -22.65 36.18 18.97
CA PRO A 259 -23.20 37.47 18.56
C PRO A 259 -22.32 38.67 18.98
N GLU A 260 -22.19 39.63 18.09
CA GLU A 260 -21.49 40.91 18.21
C GLU A 260 -21.96 41.71 19.44
N HIS A 261 -23.26 41.70 19.74
CA HIS A 261 -23.79 42.36 20.94
C HIS A 261 -23.24 41.80 22.28
N LEU A 262 -22.58 40.64 22.27
CA LEU A 262 -21.92 40.07 23.45
C LEU A 262 -20.44 40.43 23.58
N VAL A 263 -19.79 40.95 22.53
CA VAL A 263 -18.32 41.14 22.44
C VAL A 263 -17.79 42.11 23.52
N ASN A 264 -18.62 43.05 23.98
CA ASN A 264 -18.26 44.03 25.02
C ASN A 264 -18.98 43.79 26.37
N THR A 265 -19.52 42.58 26.60
CA THR A 265 -20.26 42.26 27.83
C THR A 265 -19.57 41.16 28.63
N THR A 266 -19.80 41.09 29.96
CA THR A 266 -19.35 39.94 30.78
C THR A 266 -20.27 38.73 30.66
N ILE A 267 -21.34 38.82 29.87
CA ILE A 267 -22.39 37.79 29.78
C ILE A 267 -21.79 36.47 29.27
N LEU A 268 -20.90 36.50 28.27
CA LEU A 268 -20.22 35.28 27.81
C LEU A 268 -19.45 34.61 28.94
N GLU A 269 -18.70 35.37 29.73
CA GLU A 269 -17.92 34.86 30.86
C GLU A 269 -18.82 34.27 31.95
N GLU A 270 -19.96 34.89 32.23
CA GLU A 270 -20.97 34.37 33.14
C GLU A 270 -21.58 33.05 32.64
N LEU A 271 -21.96 32.98 31.36
CA LEU A 271 -22.50 31.75 30.75
C LEU A 271 -21.47 30.62 30.78
N LEU A 272 -20.20 30.92 30.52
CA LEU A 272 -19.11 29.95 30.61
C LEU A 272 -18.89 29.48 32.05
N LEU A 273 -18.93 30.37 33.03
CA LEU A 273 -18.82 30.03 34.45
C LEU A 273 -20.01 29.16 34.93
N GLU A 274 -21.22 29.43 34.44
CA GLU A 274 -22.39 28.59 34.70
C GLU A 274 -22.24 27.19 34.09
N LEU A 275 -21.79 27.10 32.84
CA LEU A 275 -21.52 25.84 32.16
C LEU A 275 -20.41 25.05 32.87
N GLU A 276 -19.37 25.72 33.36
CA GLU A 276 -18.29 25.11 34.14
C GLU A 276 -18.79 24.57 35.49
N LYS A 277 -19.59 25.35 36.22
CA LYS A 277 -20.24 24.90 37.47
C LYS A 277 -21.18 23.72 37.24
N ALA A 278 -21.82 23.66 36.08
CA ALA A 278 -22.65 22.52 35.67
C ALA A 278 -21.84 21.31 35.20
N GLY A 279 -20.49 21.39 35.16
CA GLY A 279 -19.62 20.33 34.67
C GLY A 279 -19.74 20.08 33.17
N ALA A 280 -20.26 21.06 32.42
CA ALA A 280 -20.51 20.97 30.99
C ALA A 280 -19.25 21.34 30.17
N VAL A 281 -18.39 22.20 30.71
CA VAL A 281 -17.14 22.64 30.09
C VAL A 281 -16.03 22.79 31.14
N GLU A 282 -14.78 22.78 30.68
CA GLU A 282 -13.60 23.22 31.41
C GLU A 282 -13.11 24.53 30.77
N VAL A 283 -12.99 25.61 31.55
CA VAL A 283 -12.53 26.91 31.07
C VAL A 283 -11.07 27.11 31.47
N GLY A 284 -10.15 26.79 30.56
CA GLY A 284 -8.72 27.05 30.76
C GLY A 284 -8.34 28.52 30.49
N ASP A 285 -7.06 28.84 30.61
CA ASP A 285 -6.56 30.21 30.37
C ASP A 285 -6.86 30.69 28.94
N GLU A 286 -6.58 29.85 27.94
CA GLU A 286 -6.69 30.19 26.51
C GLU A 286 -7.80 29.43 25.75
N ARG A 287 -8.32 28.34 26.32
CA ARG A 287 -9.25 27.43 25.63
C ARG A 287 -10.42 27.01 26.51
N VAL A 288 -11.55 26.75 25.87
CA VAL A 288 -12.74 26.14 26.48
C VAL A 288 -12.92 24.74 25.90
N ARG A 289 -13.07 23.73 26.77
CA ARG A 289 -13.23 22.32 26.38
C ARG A 289 -14.57 21.78 26.85
N ARG A 290 -15.22 20.98 26.00
CA ARG A 290 -16.46 20.27 26.34
C ARG A 290 -16.17 19.10 27.26
N LEU A 291 -16.91 19.00 28.36
CA LEU A 291 -16.87 17.84 29.25
C LEU A 291 -18.12 16.98 29.03
N TYR A 292 -17.91 15.65 28.99
CA TYR A 292 -18.95 14.65 28.85
C TYR A 292 -18.99 13.76 30.10
N PRO A 293 -20.18 13.34 30.57
CA PRO A 293 -20.28 12.38 31.65
C PRO A 293 -19.69 11.03 31.22
N SER A 294 -19.13 10.29 32.18
CA SER A 294 -18.70 8.91 31.95
C SER A 294 -19.88 7.95 31.92
N ILE A 295 -19.69 6.75 31.38
CA ILE A 295 -20.70 5.68 31.44
C ILE A 295 -21.09 5.34 32.88
N VAL A 296 -20.13 5.41 33.81
CA VAL A 296 -20.37 5.15 35.24
C VAL A 296 -21.26 6.22 35.85
N ALA A 297 -21.02 7.50 35.52
CA ALA A 297 -21.84 8.62 35.98
C ALA A 297 -23.27 8.52 35.43
N PHE A 298 -23.43 8.28 34.12
CA PHE A 298 -24.74 8.09 33.50
C PHE A 298 -25.51 6.94 34.15
N VAL A 299 -24.85 5.82 34.43
CA VAL A 299 -25.50 4.66 35.06
C VAL A 299 -25.93 4.96 36.49
N ALA A 300 -25.19 5.79 37.23
CA ALA A 300 -25.57 6.19 38.59
C ALA A 300 -26.87 7.01 38.63
N GLU A 301 -27.15 7.80 37.60
CA GLU A 301 -28.34 8.67 37.47
C GLU A 301 -29.61 7.93 37.02
N ILE A 302 -29.51 6.66 36.62
CA ILE A 302 -30.66 5.84 36.22
C ILE A 302 -31.61 5.65 37.42
N GLN A 303 -32.84 6.15 37.27
CA GLN A 303 -33.88 6.08 38.30
C GLN A 303 -34.40 4.65 38.56
N ASP A 304 -34.49 3.81 37.52
CA ASP A 304 -34.93 2.40 37.67
C ASP A 304 -33.78 1.55 38.23
N GLU A 305 -33.92 1.12 39.49
CA GLU A 305 -32.90 0.36 40.20
C GLU A 305 -32.54 -0.97 39.51
N ARG A 306 -33.51 -1.66 38.90
CA ARG A 306 -33.28 -2.94 38.22
C ARG A 306 -32.47 -2.71 36.95
N GLN A 307 -32.85 -1.71 36.15
CA GLN A 307 -32.13 -1.33 34.94
C GLN A 307 -30.69 -0.93 35.28
N ARG A 308 -30.50 -0.09 36.30
CA ARG A 308 -29.19 0.33 36.80
C ARG A 308 -28.30 -0.86 37.18
N LYS A 309 -28.80 -1.78 38.01
CA LYS A 309 -28.02 -2.97 38.42
C LYS A 309 -27.70 -3.90 37.25
N ILE A 310 -28.59 -4.03 36.27
CA ILE A 310 -28.32 -4.80 35.04
C ILE A 310 -27.13 -4.19 34.29
N ILE A 311 -27.12 -2.87 34.05
CA ILE A 311 -26.01 -2.22 33.35
C ILE A 311 -24.71 -2.30 34.17
N GLN A 312 -24.76 -2.09 35.48
CA GLN A 312 -23.58 -2.23 36.35
C GLN A 312 -22.96 -3.63 36.26
N MET A 313 -23.77 -4.69 36.24
CA MET A 313 -23.27 -6.06 36.06
C MET A 313 -22.66 -6.27 34.67
N ARG A 314 -23.24 -5.68 33.62
CA ARG A 314 -22.68 -5.74 32.26
C ARG A 314 -21.31 -5.05 32.18
N LEU A 315 -21.19 -3.86 32.79
CA LEU A 315 -19.91 -3.15 32.92
C LEU A 315 -18.92 -3.92 33.80
N GLY A 316 -19.40 -4.73 34.74
CA GLY A 316 -18.61 -5.68 35.53
C GLY A 316 -18.26 -7.00 34.82
N ASN A 317 -18.42 -7.08 33.49
CA ASN A 317 -18.16 -8.27 32.65
C ASN A 317 -19.13 -9.46 32.82
N SER A 318 -20.25 -9.31 33.54
CA SER A 318 -21.23 -10.39 33.64
C SER A 318 -21.92 -10.65 32.30
N THR A 319 -22.08 -11.93 31.97
CA THR A 319 -22.74 -12.33 30.72
C THR A 319 -24.25 -12.07 30.78
N LEU A 320 -24.89 -11.96 29.61
CA LEU A 320 -26.35 -11.83 29.53
C LEU A 320 -27.08 -13.02 30.18
N GLU A 321 -26.44 -14.19 30.19
CA GLU A 321 -26.98 -15.43 30.76
C GLU A 321 -26.92 -15.42 32.29
N GLU A 322 -25.76 -15.08 32.88
CA GLU A 322 -25.62 -14.90 34.34
C GLU A 322 -26.60 -13.89 34.91
N ILE A 323 -26.75 -12.74 34.24
CA ILE A 323 -27.71 -11.71 34.63
C ILE A 323 -29.14 -12.23 34.47
N GLY A 324 -29.43 -12.96 33.40
CA GLY A 324 -30.73 -13.58 33.16
C GLY A 324 -31.13 -14.53 34.30
N GLN A 325 -30.24 -15.43 34.69
CA GLN A 325 -30.45 -16.37 35.80
C GLN A 325 -30.70 -15.62 37.13
N LYS A 326 -29.90 -14.58 37.42
CA LYS A 326 -30.04 -13.79 38.66
C LYS A 326 -31.38 -13.07 38.79
N TYR A 327 -31.94 -12.59 37.68
CA TYR A 327 -33.19 -11.82 37.68
C TYR A 327 -34.42 -12.60 37.17
N GLY A 328 -34.28 -13.91 36.94
CA GLY A 328 -35.35 -14.75 36.39
C GLY A 328 -35.81 -14.30 35.00
N LEU A 329 -34.90 -13.81 34.17
CA LEU A 329 -35.15 -13.28 32.83
C LEU A 329 -34.41 -14.08 31.75
N THR A 330 -34.92 -14.07 30.52
CA THR A 330 -34.19 -14.64 29.38
C THR A 330 -33.00 -13.75 28.98
N ARG A 331 -31.98 -14.37 28.38
CA ARG A 331 -30.82 -13.66 27.79
C ARG A 331 -31.24 -12.51 26.88
N GLU A 332 -32.24 -12.74 26.04
CA GLU A 332 -32.77 -11.73 25.12
C GLU A 332 -33.45 -10.57 25.85
N ARG A 333 -34.13 -10.85 26.96
CA ARG A 333 -34.76 -9.79 27.77
C ARG A 333 -33.71 -8.89 28.42
N ILE A 334 -32.59 -9.44 28.90
CA ILE A 334 -31.47 -8.63 29.42
C ILE A 334 -30.87 -7.76 28.32
N ARG A 335 -30.70 -8.31 27.10
CA ARG A 335 -30.22 -7.55 25.93
C ARG A 335 -31.14 -6.36 25.61
N GLN A 336 -32.45 -6.60 25.56
CA GLN A 336 -33.45 -5.56 25.32
C GLN A 336 -33.42 -4.46 26.38
N VAL A 337 -33.33 -4.82 27.66
CA VAL A 337 -33.21 -3.85 28.75
C VAL A 337 -31.95 -3.01 28.57
N THR A 338 -30.81 -3.66 28.28
CA THR A 338 -29.52 -2.99 28.07
C THR A 338 -29.62 -1.98 26.92
N MET A 339 -30.13 -2.40 25.76
CA MET A 339 -30.30 -1.53 24.60
C MET A 339 -31.25 -0.36 24.87
N ASN A 340 -32.37 -0.61 25.56
CA ASN A 340 -33.36 0.44 25.85
C ASN A 340 -32.82 1.53 26.78
N VAL A 341 -31.94 1.17 27.72
CA VAL A 341 -31.25 2.12 28.59
C VAL A 341 -30.20 2.91 27.79
N LEU A 342 -29.33 2.22 27.06
CA LEU A 342 -28.24 2.85 26.30
C LEU A 342 -28.73 3.70 25.12
N LYS A 343 -29.97 3.49 24.64
CA LYS A 343 -30.61 4.38 23.65
C LYS A 343 -30.95 5.77 24.20
N LYS A 344 -31.06 5.92 25.53
CA LYS A 344 -31.40 7.18 26.20
C LYS A 344 -30.17 7.94 26.70
N ARG A 345 -28.98 7.42 26.45
CA ARG A 345 -27.74 8.03 26.95
C ARG A 345 -27.47 9.38 26.24
N PRO A 346 -26.95 10.38 26.95
CA PRO A 346 -26.31 11.53 26.31
C PRO A 346 -24.99 11.08 25.65
N ARG A 347 -24.32 12.00 24.94
CA ARG A 347 -22.95 11.75 24.50
C ARG A 347 -22.06 11.55 25.73
N LEU A 348 -21.31 10.44 25.75
CA LEU A 348 -20.46 10.05 26.87
C LEU A 348 -19.00 10.28 26.54
N ARG A 349 -18.16 10.41 27.58
CA ARG A 349 -16.70 10.56 27.43
C ARG A 349 -16.11 9.42 26.59
N GLU A 350 -16.60 8.21 26.80
CA GLU A 350 -16.13 6.98 26.17
C GLU A 350 -16.44 6.94 24.66
N ASP A 351 -17.45 7.70 24.18
CA ASP A 351 -17.82 7.72 22.74
C ASP A 351 -16.68 8.22 21.84
N ARG A 352 -15.69 8.93 22.41
CA ARG A 352 -14.48 9.36 21.68
C ARG A 352 -13.67 8.19 21.11
N TYR A 353 -13.80 7.00 21.69
CA TYR A 353 -13.09 5.79 21.27
C TYR A 353 -13.95 4.88 20.38
N GLN A 354 -15.20 5.26 20.08
CA GLN A 354 -16.11 4.41 19.32
C GLN A 354 -15.56 4.07 17.95
N TYR A 355 -15.05 5.07 17.22
CA TYR A 355 -14.40 4.84 15.93
C TYR A 355 -13.23 3.85 16.04
N ILE A 356 -12.34 4.04 17.03
CA ILE A 356 -11.19 3.15 17.25
C ILE A 356 -11.66 1.71 17.51
N TYR A 357 -12.65 1.54 18.38
CA TYR A 357 -13.17 0.22 18.73
C TYR A 357 -13.88 -0.46 17.56
N ASP A 358 -14.62 0.30 16.74
CA ASP A 358 -15.38 -0.23 15.61
C ASP A 358 -14.51 -0.54 14.40
N THR A 359 -13.35 0.11 14.27
CA THR A 359 -12.40 -0.05 13.16
C THR A 359 -11.29 -1.05 13.47
N TYR A 360 -10.77 -1.12 14.70
CA TYR A 360 -9.56 -1.89 15.03
C TYR A 360 -9.78 -3.04 16.02
N GLU A 361 -9.03 -4.12 15.83
CA GLU A 361 -9.05 -5.28 16.71
C GLU A 361 -8.16 -5.06 17.95
N PHE A 362 -8.75 -4.46 18.99
CA PHE A 362 -8.16 -4.42 20.33
C PHE A 362 -8.74 -5.53 21.21
N SER A 363 -7.88 -6.21 21.98
CA SER A 363 -8.32 -6.94 23.17
C SER A 363 -8.64 -5.97 24.32
N GLU A 364 -9.33 -6.44 25.37
CA GLU A 364 -9.64 -5.60 26.54
C GLU A 364 -8.37 -5.10 27.23
N ASP A 365 -7.36 -5.98 27.35
CA ASP A 365 -6.06 -5.66 27.94
C ASP A 365 -5.25 -4.70 27.04
N ASP A 366 -5.26 -4.93 25.71
CA ASP A 366 -4.57 -4.04 24.76
C ASP A 366 -5.17 -2.64 24.73
N PHE A 367 -6.49 -2.54 24.81
CA PHE A 367 -7.17 -1.26 24.86
C PHE A 367 -6.82 -0.48 26.14
N ASN A 368 -6.77 -1.17 27.28
CA ASN A 368 -6.34 -0.58 28.55
C ASN A 368 -4.85 -0.18 28.51
N LEU A 369 -3.97 -1.03 27.95
CA LEU A 369 -2.55 -0.75 27.78
C LEU A 369 -2.31 0.47 26.86
N ALA A 370 -3.12 0.61 25.81
CA ALA A 370 -3.07 1.74 24.89
C ALA A 370 -3.53 3.05 25.55
N PHE A 371 -4.76 3.07 26.07
CA PHE A 371 -5.44 4.34 26.40
C PHE A 371 -5.54 4.64 27.90
N GLU A 372 -5.07 3.73 28.76
CA GLU A 372 -5.15 3.84 30.23
C GLU A 372 -6.58 4.09 30.77
N GLU A 373 -7.59 3.70 29.99
CA GLU A 373 -9.01 3.87 30.35
C GLU A 373 -9.50 2.72 31.25
N PRO A 374 -10.48 2.96 32.14
CA PRO A 374 -11.12 1.90 32.93
C PRO A 374 -11.72 0.79 32.05
N LEU A 375 -11.78 -0.44 32.57
CA LEU A 375 -12.31 -1.60 31.84
C LEU A 375 -13.78 -1.42 31.41
N GLU A 376 -14.52 -0.62 32.16
CA GLU A 376 -15.89 -0.21 31.85
C GLU A 376 -15.98 0.47 30.48
N THR A 377 -14.96 1.22 30.06
CA THR A 377 -14.90 1.90 28.75
C THR A 377 -14.95 0.88 27.62
N TYR A 378 -14.04 -0.09 27.61
CA TYR A 378 -14.01 -1.14 26.58
C TYR A 378 -15.31 -1.96 26.55
N ARG A 379 -15.84 -2.31 27.73
CA ARG A 379 -17.08 -3.08 27.86
C ARG A 379 -18.30 -2.30 27.39
N TYR A 380 -18.33 -1.00 27.64
CA TYR A 380 -19.34 -0.09 27.12
C TYR A 380 -19.31 -0.03 25.60
N LEU A 381 -18.14 0.20 25.00
CA LEU A 381 -17.96 0.23 23.54
C LEU A 381 -18.42 -1.09 22.90
N LYS A 382 -18.07 -2.22 23.52
CA LYS A 382 -18.55 -3.55 23.15
C LYS A 382 -20.07 -3.71 23.18
N MET A 383 -20.78 -2.99 24.05
CA MET A 383 -22.24 -3.06 24.13
C MET A 383 -22.95 -2.21 23.07
N ILE A 384 -22.33 -1.11 22.63
CA ILE A 384 -22.92 -0.17 21.67
C ILE A 384 -22.47 -0.40 20.23
N SER A 385 -21.38 -1.13 20.02
CA SER A 385 -20.84 -1.45 18.70
C SER A 385 -21.80 -2.34 17.90
N ASP A 386 -22.09 -1.93 16.66
CA ASP A 386 -22.85 -2.71 15.68
C ASP A 386 -21.92 -3.55 14.76
N ASN A 387 -20.59 -3.37 14.86
CA ASN A 387 -19.60 -4.04 14.01
C ASN A 387 -19.19 -5.42 14.54
N MET A 388 -19.29 -6.43 13.68
CA MET A 388 -18.76 -7.76 13.96
C MET A 388 -17.23 -7.72 13.97
N HIS A 389 -16.59 -8.31 15.00
CA HIS A 389 -15.13 -8.38 15.16
C HIS A 389 -14.37 -8.79 13.88
N LYS A 390 -14.94 -9.66 13.04
CA LYS A 390 -14.34 -10.15 11.78
C LYS A 390 -14.05 -9.10 10.71
N TYR A 391 -14.61 -7.89 10.84
CA TYR A 391 -14.42 -6.80 9.87
C TYR A 391 -13.44 -5.73 10.37
N ARG A 392 -12.87 -5.90 11.56
CA ARG A 392 -11.93 -4.93 12.12
C ARG A 392 -10.53 -5.16 11.54
N LEU A 393 -9.80 -4.06 11.40
CA LEU A 393 -8.41 -4.03 10.96
C LEU A 393 -7.48 -4.47 12.10
N PRO A 394 -6.28 -5.00 11.77
CA PRO A 394 -5.22 -5.22 12.75
C PRO A 394 -4.92 -3.96 13.57
N MET A 395 -4.63 -4.13 14.86
CA MET A 395 -4.32 -3.03 15.77
C MET A 395 -3.21 -2.10 15.25
N ALA A 396 -2.20 -2.66 14.57
CA ALA A 396 -1.08 -1.89 14.05
C ALA A 396 -1.48 -0.80 13.05
N ASP A 397 -2.59 -1.00 12.33
CA ASP A 397 -3.06 -0.06 11.30
C ASP A 397 -3.58 1.25 11.92
N ILE A 398 -3.83 1.29 13.24
CA ILE A 398 -4.25 2.51 13.96
C ILE A 398 -3.19 3.61 13.89
N LEU A 399 -1.90 3.24 13.85
CA LEU A 399 -0.79 4.19 13.90
C LEU A 399 -0.76 5.10 12.67
N THR A 400 -1.36 4.62 11.59
CA THR A 400 -1.34 5.28 10.29
C THR A 400 -2.68 5.95 9.95
N ASP A 401 -3.71 5.84 10.79
CA ASP A 401 -5.04 6.38 10.48
C ASP A 401 -5.19 7.87 10.85
N SER A 402 -5.12 8.71 9.82
CA SER A 402 -5.30 10.17 9.93
C SER A 402 -6.65 10.63 10.47
N ALA A 403 -7.70 9.78 10.47
CA ALA A 403 -8.98 10.10 11.09
C ALA A 403 -8.89 10.10 12.64
N ILE A 404 -7.81 9.54 13.19
CA ILE A 404 -7.55 9.46 14.63
C ILE A 404 -6.58 10.56 15.04
N ALA A 405 -6.94 11.26 16.12
CA ALA A 405 -6.11 12.29 16.74
C ALA A 405 -4.69 11.74 17.04
N PRO A 406 -3.61 12.48 16.75
CA PRO A 406 -2.23 12.01 16.93
C PRO A 406 -1.95 11.47 18.34
N GLU A 407 -2.53 12.08 19.37
CA GLU A 407 -2.35 11.67 20.76
C GLU A 407 -2.89 10.25 21.01
N LEU A 408 -3.98 9.86 20.33
CA LEU A 408 -4.57 8.53 20.45
C LEU A 408 -3.80 7.49 19.63
N ARG A 409 -3.26 7.86 18.47
CA ARG A 409 -2.37 6.98 17.70
C ARG A 409 -1.10 6.66 18.48
N LYS A 410 -0.49 7.69 19.07
CA LYS A 410 0.67 7.56 19.96
C LYS A 410 0.38 6.71 21.20
N ALA A 411 -0.78 6.88 21.82
CA ALA A 411 -1.20 6.06 22.94
C ALA A 411 -1.28 4.56 22.56
N ALA A 412 -1.80 4.26 21.37
CA ALA A 412 -1.95 2.90 20.88
C ALA A 412 -0.64 2.14 20.62
N GLU A 413 0.47 2.83 20.43
CA GLU A 413 1.78 2.20 20.21
C GLU A 413 2.20 1.23 21.31
N ARG A 414 1.88 1.56 22.57
CA ARG A 414 2.21 0.70 23.71
C ARG A 414 1.57 -0.68 23.56
N ALA A 415 0.37 -0.72 23.00
CA ALA A 415 -0.34 -1.96 22.69
C ALA A 415 0.14 -2.58 21.37
N VAL A 416 0.32 -1.80 20.31
CA VAL A 416 0.77 -2.29 19.00
C VAL A 416 2.15 -2.97 19.10
N TYR A 417 3.07 -2.37 19.84
CA TYR A 417 4.45 -2.82 19.96
C TYR A 417 4.79 -3.52 21.27
N LYS A 418 3.79 -3.92 22.07
CA LYS A 418 4.00 -4.66 23.33
C LYS A 418 4.96 -5.85 23.13
N ASP A 419 4.86 -6.48 21.97
CA ASP A 419 5.63 -7.64 21.56
C ASP A 419 6.82 -7.28 20.64
N SER A 420 7.40 -6.08 20.75
CA SER A 420 8.58 -5.66 19.98
C SER A 420 9.74 -5.26 20.89
N ILE A 421 10.96 -5.37 20.39
CA ILE A 421 12.19 -4.82 20.97
C ILE A 421 12.81 -3.82 20.01
N THR A 422 13.48 -2.80 20.53
CA THR A 422 14.34 -1.92 19.72
C THR A 422 15.79 -2.31 19.96
N VAL A 423 16.55 -2.55 18.90
CA VAL A 423 17.99 -2.83 18.93
C VAL A 423 18.65 -1.98 17.85
N ASP A 424 19.60 -1.11 18.21
CA ASP A 424 20.31 -0.24 17.26
C ASP A 424 19.39 0.58 16.32
N GLY A 425 18.27 1.10 16.84
CA GLY A 425 17.26 1.83 16.07
C GLY A 425 16.29 0.95 15.26
N LEU A 426 16.50 -0.38 15.27
CA LEU A 426 15.65 -1.34 14.57
C LEU A 426 14.59 -1.93 15.48
N ARG A 427 13.33 -1.83 15.05
CA ARG A 427 12.19 -2.45 15.72
C ARG A 427 12.02 -3.89 15.23
N ILE A 428 12.20 -4.84 16.14
CA ILE A 428 12.12 -6.28 15.84
C ILE A 428 10.98 -6.87 16.67
N LEU A 429 10.06 -7.60 16.02
CA LEU A 429 9.03 -8.34 16.75
C LEU A 429 9.69 -9.44 17.60
N LYS A 430 9.23 -9.61 18.83
CA LYS A 430 9.57 -10.71 19.77
C LYS A 430 8.96 -12.02 19.28
N ARG A 431 9.35 -12.42 18.07
CA ARG A 431 8.93 -13.65 17.40
C ARG A 431 10.17 -14.33 16.87
N ARG A 432 10.24 -15.65 17.05
CA ARG A 432 11.40 -16.46 16.64
C ARG A 432 11.90 -16.17 15.20
N PRO A 433 11.05 -16.06 14.15
CA PRO A 433 11.55 -15.82 12.79
C PRO A 433 12.31 -14.49 12.64
N GLU A 434 11.80 -13.42 13.26
CA GLU A 434 12.42 -12.09 13.17
C GLU A 434 13.73 -12.03 13.96
N LEU A 435 13.75 -12.59 15.18
CA LEU A 435 14.96 -12.67 16.00
C LEU A 435 16.03 -13.56 15.35
N VAL A 436 15.64 -14.68 14.73
CA VAL A 436 16.59 -15.54 14.00
C VAL A 436 17.16 -14.82 12.79
N LYS A 437 16.33 -14.13 12.00
CA LYS A 437 16.80 -13.33 10.85
C LYS A 437 17.79 -12.26 11.31
N TYR A 438 17.47 -11.54 12.39
CA TYR A 438 18.34 -10.53 12.98
C TYR A 438 19.67 -11.13 13.48
N CYS A 439 19.63 -12.25 14.21
CA CYS A 439 20.83 -12.93 14.71
C CYS A 439 21.75 -13.38 13.57
N VAL A 440 21.18 -13.96 12.51
CA VAL A 440 21.95 -14.40 11.34
C VAL A 440 22.60 -13.22 10.65
N LYS A 441 21.86 -12.14 10.43
CA LYS A 441 22.37 -10.92 9.77
C LYS A 441 23.50 -10.27 10.58
N SER A 442 23.33 -10.13 11.88
CA SER A 442 24.28 -9.44 12.76
C SER A 442 25.51 -10.29 13.14
N ARG A 443 25.35 -11.60 13.36
CA ARG A 443 26.41 -12.47 13.93
C ARG A 443 26.92 -13.56 12.99
N CYS A 444 26.29 -13.80 11.83
CA CYS A 444 26.67 -14.90 10.92
C CYS A 444 27.09 -14.41 9.53
N SER A 445 27.77 -13.26 9.44
CA SER A 445 28.30 -12.72 8.17
C SER A 445 29.39 -13.60 7.53
N ASN A 446 30.11 -14.36 8.35
CA ASN A 446 31.08 -15.37 7.93
C ASN A 446 30.51 -16.79 8.08
N LYS A 447 31.26 -17.78 7.58
CA LYS A 447 30.88 -19.19 7.65
C LYS A 447 30.74 -19.63 9.12
N THR A 448 29.52 -19.93 9.53
CA THR A 448 29.15 -20.30 10.90
C THR A 448 28.53 -21.69 10.89
N LYS A 449 28.94 -22.58 11.79
CA LYS A 449 28.27 -23.89 11.93
C LYS A 449 26.91 -23.70 12.57
N TYR A 450 25.95 -24.54 12.22
CA TYR A 450 24.60 -24.47 12.79
C TYR A 450 24.61 -24.61 14.32
N ALA A 451 25.49 -25.45 14.88
CA ALA A 451 25.65 -25.57 16.33
C ALA A 451 26.15 -24.26 16.98
N ASP A 452 27.09 -23.57 16.34
CA ASP A 452 27.63 -22.30 16.83
C ASP A 452 26.57 -21.19 16.72
N PHE A 453 25.74 -21.21 15.67
CA PHE A 453 24.60 -20.30 15.53
C PHE A 453 23.60 -20.42 16.69
N LEU A 454 23.31 -21.64 17.17
CA LEU A 454 22.40 -21.82 18.30
C LEU A 454 22.94 -21.13 19.57
N LEU A 455 24.25 -21.22 19.81
CA LEU A 455 24.92 -20.51 20.91
C LEU A 455 24.85 -19.00 20.73
N LEU A 456 25.15 -18.50 19.53
CA LEU A 456 25.07 -17.07 19.21
C LEU A 456 23.66 -16.51 19.39
N TYR A 457 22.64 -17.31 19.07
CA TYR A 457 21.24 -16.94 19.26
C TYR A 457 20.85 -16.89 20.74
N GLU A 458 21.29 -17.87 21.55
CA GLU A 458 21.08 -17.86 23.00
C GLU A 458 21.80 -16.67 23.67
N GLU A 459 23.04 -16.38 23.27
CA GLU A 459 23.79 -15.20 23.71
C GLU A 459 23.03 -13.91 23.39
N MET A 460 22.52 -13.78 22.16
CA MET A 460 21.71 -12.64 21.75
C MET A 460 20.44 -12.50 22.59
N LEU A 461 19.73 -13.59 22.87
CA LEU A 461 18.54 -13.54 23.74
C LEU A 461 18.90 -13.11 25.17
N ASN A 462 20.03 -13.55 25.71
CA ASN A 462 20.52 -13.12 27.02
C ASN A 462 20.81 -11.61 27.04
N GLU A 463 21.50 -11.09 26.03
CA GLU A 463 21.81 -9.66 25.90
C GLU A 463 20.54 -8.79 25.80
N LEU A 464 19.50 -9.32 25.15
CA LEU A 464 18.20 -8.65 25.00
C LEU A 464 17.26 -8.83 26.21
N GLY A 465 17.68 -9.60 27.23
CA GLY A 465 16.85 -9.90 28.41
C GLY A 465 15.65 -10.81 28.11
N LEU A 466 15.74 -11.63 27.05
CA LEU A 466 14.69 -12.52 26.56
C LEU A 466 14.96 -14.01 26.84
N SER A 467 15.99 -14.32 27.62
CA SER A 467 16.45 -15.68 27.92
C SER A 467 15.42 -16.56 28.60
N ASP A 468 14.57 -15.96 29.44
CA ASP A 468 13.59 -16.66 30.25
C ASP A 468 12.32 -17.03 29.44
N ASP A 469 12.17 -16.47 28.24
CA ASP A 469 11.03 -16.75 27.37
C ASP A 469 11.23 -18.05 26.59
N THR A 470 10.72 -19.14 27.17
CA THR A 470 10.74 -20.47 26.55
C THR A 470 10.05 -20.51 25.17
N SER A 471 9.16 -19.57 24.86
CA SER A 471 8.50 -19.47 23.55
C SER A 471 9.44 -18.97 22.44
N LEU A 472 10.63 -18.46 22.78
CA LEU A 472 11.66 -18.01 21.85
C LEU A 472 12.76 -19.05 21.62
N SER A 473 12.76 -20.15 22.39
CA SER A 473 13.67 -21.28 22.22
C SER A 473 13.52 -21.92 20.84
N LEU A 474 14.64 -22.36 20.24
CA LEU A 474 14.64 -22.94 18.90
C LEU A 474 14.63 -24.47 18.97
N ASP A 475 13.66 -25.09 18.29
CA ASP A 475 13.79 -26.50 17.95
C ASP A 475 14.84 -26.67 16.84
N SER A 476 15.90 -27.40 17.17
CA SER A 476 17.09 -27.54 16.32
C SER A 476 16.75 -28.05 14.92
N ARG A 477 15.86 -29.02 14.76
CA ARG A 477 15.54 -29.60 13.44
C ARG A 477 14.63 -28.69 12.63
N THR A 478 13.68 -28.04 13.27
CA THR A 478 12.73 -27.14 12.62
C THR A 478 13.45 -25.92 12.07
N TYR A 479 14.30 -25.28 12.87
CA TYR A 479 14.99 -24.05 12.46
C TYR A 479 16.09 -24.28 11.43
N GLU A 480 16.74 -25.44 11.44
CA GLU A 480 17.64 -25.83 10.35
C GLU A 480 16.89 -25.88 9.01
N ASN A 481 15.69 -26.48 8.98
CA ASN A 481 14.86 -26.54 7.77
C ASN A 481 14.36 -25.16 7.33
N ILE A 482 13.99 -24.30 8.28
CA ILE A 482 13.57 -22.91 7.99
C ILE A 482 14.73 -22.15 7.35
N LEU A 483 15.91 -22.17 7.97
CA LEU A 483 17.11 -21.52 7.44
C LEU A 483 17.52 -22.10 6.09
N ASN A 484 17.39 -23.40 5.86
CA ASN A 484 17.70 -24.01 4.55
C ASN A 484 16.85 -23.43 3.41
N ARG A 485 15.59 -23.06 3.69
CA ARG A 485 14.67 -22.44 2.72
C ARG A 485 14.74 -20.92 2.69
N SER A 486 15.46 -20.30 3.61
CA SER A 486 15.50 -18.84 3.76
C SER A 486 16.37 -18.19 2.69
N ASN A 487 15.90 -17.08 2.12
CA ASN A 487 16.59 -16.36 1.05
C ASN A 487 17.62 -15.33 1.55
N TYR A 488 17.97 -15.37 2.83
CA TYR A 488 18.98 -14.52 3.45
C TYR A 488 20.19 -15.30 3.96
N VAL A 489 20.32 -16.58 3.57
CA VAL A 489 21.48 -17.43 3.91
C VAL A 489 21.95 -18.25 2.72
N LEU A 490 23.24 -18.54 2.69
CA LEU A 490 23.81 -19.59 1.83
C LEU A 490 24.38 -20.72 2.69
N TRP A 491 23.86 -21.92 2.45
CA TRP A 491 24.34 -23.13 3.11
C TRP A 491 25.58 -23.69 2.44
N ASN A 492 26.37 -24.36 3.27
CA ASN A 492 27.67 -24.91 2.95
C ASN A 492 27.82 -26.31 3.60
N GLN A 493 28.88 -27.04 3.29
CA GLN A 493 29.20 -28.35 3.88
C GLN A 493 29.29 -28.30 5.42
N TRP A 494 29.18 -29.47 6.05
CA TRP A 494 29.26 -29.65 7.51
C TRP A 494 28.20 -28.89 8.32
N ARG A 495 26.99 -28.72 7.75
CA ARG A 495 25.88 -27.99 8.37
C ARG A 495 26.31 -26.58 8.79
N SER A 496 26.98 -25.87 7.88
CA SER A 496 27.38 -24.48 8.08
C SER A 496 26.71 -23.57 7.07
N PHE A 497 26.58 -22.29 7.38
CA PHE A 497 26.00 -21.29 6.50
C PHE A 497 26.56 -19.91 6.83
N ARG A 498 26.26 -18.92 6.00
CA ARG A 498 26.47 -17.50 6.31
C ARG A 498 25.30 -16.67 5.83
N TYR A 499 25.17 -15.47 6.38
CA TYR A 499 24.25 -14.45 5.88
C TYR A 499 24.63 -14.07 4.45
N TYR A 500 23.63 -14.03 3.60
CA TYR A 500 23.74 -13.63 2.21
C TYR A 500 22.36 -13.22 1.71
N ASP A 501 22.16 -11.93 1.45
CA ASP A 501 20.89 -11.40 0.98
C ASP A 501 20.69 -11.68 -0.51
N ILE A 502 19.94 -12.74 -0.82
CA ILE A 502 19.68 -13.13 -2.21
C ILE A 502 18.85 -12.07 -2.92
N HIS A 503 17.88 -11.44 -2.24
CA HIS A 503 16.94 -10.50 -2.87
C HIS A 503 17.60 -9.19 -3.29
N SER A 504 18.71 -8.80 -2.67
CA SER A 504 19.45 -7.56 -2.99
C SER A 504 20.14 -7.53 -4.36
N ARG A 505 20.11 -8.63 -5.15
CA ARG A 505 20.93 -8.78 -6.36
C ARG A 505 20.14 -9.25 -7.58
N ASP A 506 20.69 -8.96 -8.75
CA ASP A 506 20.26 -9.48 -10.04
C ASP A 506 21.15 -10.65 -10.50
N TYR A 507 20.57 -11.83 -10.68
CA TYR A 507 21.27 -13.06 -11.08
C TYR A 507 21.11 -13.42 -12.56
N THR A 508 20.51 -12.56 -13.39
CA THR A 508 20.31 -12.86 -14.81
C THR A 508 21.63 -13.18 -15.50
N GLU A 509 22.67 -12.38 -15.31
CA GLU A 509 24.01 -12.63 -15.88
C GLU A 509 24.62 -13.94 -15.39
N LEU A 510 24.50 -14.26 -14.10
CA LEU A 510 24.96 -15.53 -13.54
C LEU A 510 24.27 -16.71 -14.24
N LEU A 511 22.93 -16.68 -14.32
CA LEU A 511 22.15 -17.76 -14.90
C LEU A 511 22.38 -17.92 -16.41
N ASP A 512 22.43 -16.81 -17.14
CA ASP A 512 22.68 -16.78 -18.59
C ASP A 512 24.10 -17.27 -18.93
N THR A 513 25.10 -16.92 -18.11
CA THR A 513 26.49 -17.37 -18.32
C THR A 513 26.67 -18.85 -18.02
N LEU A 514 26.08 -19.34 -16.92
CA LEU A 514 26.15 -20.76 -16.57
C LEU A 514 25.36 -21.64 -17.55
N ASN A 515 24.22 -21.12 -18.04
CA ASN A 515 23.37 -21.73 -19.07
C ASN A 515 23.16 -23.23 -18.82
N LEU A 516 22.66 -23.61 -17.64
CA LEU A 516 22.63 -25.02 -17.20
C LEU A 516 21.84 -25.94 -18.15
N THR A 517 20.88 -25.41 -18.90
CA THR A 517 20.03 -26.16 -19.83
C THR A 517 20.77 -26.70 -21.05
N GLN A 518 22.00 -26.21 -21.32
CA GLN A 518 22.83 -26.72 -22.42
C GLN A 518 23.35 -28.15 -22.19
N TYR A 519 23.38 -28.61 -20.94
CA TYR A 519 24.02 -29.87 -20.57
C TYR A 519 23.03 -31.03 -20.67
N GLU A 520 22.74 -31.52 -21.88
CA GLU A 520 21.70 -32.55 -22.07
C GLU A 520 22.08 -33.93 -21.51
N ASN A 521 21.33 -34.44 -20.52
CA ASN A 521 21.51 -35.76 -19.88
C ASN A 521 22.87 -35.93 -19.19
N ILE A 522 23.30 -34.91 -18.44
CA ILE A 522 24.61 -34.86 -17.79
C ILE A 522 24.48 -34.71 -16.27
N GLU A 523 25.26 -35.51 -15.53
CA GLU A 523 25.54 -35.28 -14.11
C GLU A 523 26.71 -34.32 -13.98
N LEU A 524 26.50 -33.24 -13.22
CA LEU A 524 27.49 -32.19 -12.95
C LEU A 524 27.65 -32.00 -11.44
N SER A 525 28.79 -31.46 -11.04
CA SER A 525 28.96 -30.77 -9.77
C SER A 525 29.00 -29.27 -10.02
N SER A 526 28.43 -28.48 -9.11
CA SER A 526 28.63 -27.02 -9.12
C SER A 526 30.11 -26.60 -9.02
N LEU A 527 31.00 -27.49 -8.56
CA LEU A 527 32.45 -27.26 -8.56
C LEU A 527 33.00 -26.95 -9.96
N LYS A 528 32.39 -27.54 -11.00
CA LYS A 528 32.71 -27.23 -12.40
C LYS A 528 32.71 -25.73 -12.64
N PHE A 529 31.64 -25.06 -12.22
CA PHE A 529 31.43 -23.64 -12.46
C PHE A 529 32.31 -22.74 -11.58
N ILE A 530 32.71 -23.23 -10.39
CA ILE A 530 33.69 -22.52 -9.56
C ILE A 530 35.05 -22.44 -10.27
N HIS A 531 35.47 -23.54 -10.90
CA HIS A 531 36.73 -23.58 -11.66
C HIS A 531 36.63 -22.87 -13.01
N ASP A 532 35.49 -23.01 -13.69
CA ASP A 532 35.29 -22.51 -15.05
C ASP A 532 35.04 -20.99 -15.08
N TYR A 533 34.48 -20.41 -14.02
CA TYR A 533 34.06 -19.00 -13.98
C TYR A 533 34.47 -18.28 -12.67
N PRO A 534 35.76 -18.25 -12.30
CA PRO A 534 36.20 -17.69 -11.01
C PRO A 534 35.89 -16.20 -10.87
N GLU A 535 36.02 -15.41 -11.95
CA GLU A 535 35.71 -13.97 -11.94
C GLU A 535 34.22 -13.70 -11.69
N LEU A 536 33.35 -14.56 -12.23
CA LEU A 536 31.91 -14.48 -12.04
C LEU A 536 31.54 -14.86 -10.60
N MET A 537 32.19 -15.88 -10.02
CA MET A 537 31.97 -16.25 -8.62
C MET A 537 32.38 -15.12 -7.67
N GLU A 538 33.51 -14.45 -7.94
CA GLU A 538 33.97 -13.30 -7.16
C GLU A 538 32.95 -12.15 -7.21
N GLN A 539 32.43 -11.81 -8.39
CA GLN A 539 31.40 -10.77 -8.58
C GLN A 539 30.15 -11.02 -7.72
N TYR A 540 29.73 -12.28 -7.61
CA TYR A 540 28.58 -12.67 -6.79
C TYR A 540 28.95 -13.06 -5.36
N ASP A 541 30.21 -12.86 -4.92
CA ASP A 541 30.71 -13.27 -3.60
C ASP A 541 30.39 -14.74 -3.29
N ILE A 542 30.53 -15.64 -4.26
CA ILE A 542 30.30 -17.08 -4.11
C ILE A 542 31.63 -17.75 -3.78
N ARG A 543 31.73 -18.40 -2.62
CA ARG A 543 33.03 -18.82 -2.08
C ARG A 543 33.43 -20.26 -2.43
N ASP A 544 32.45 -21.14 -2.65
CA ASP A 544 32.70 -22.55 -2.96
C ASP A 544 31.51 -23.23 -3.66
N GLU A 545 31.70 -24.50 -4.02
CA GLU A 545 30.73 -25.28 -4.79
C GLU A 545 29.40 -25.45 -4.05
N TYR A 546 29.42 -25.45 -2.72
CA TYR A 546 28.23 -25.66 -1.90
C TYR A 546 27.37 -24.40 -1.84
N GLU A 547 28.00 -23.24 -1.66
CA GLU A 547 27.31 -21.94 -1.74
C GLU A 547 26.66 -21.75 -3.11
N LEU A 548 27.39 -22.02 -4.20
CA LEU A 548 26.84 -21.92 -5.55
C LEU A 548 25.63 -22.85 -5.73
N HIS A 549 25.75 -24.11 -5.32
CA HIS A 549 24.64 -25.06 -5.42
C HIS A 549 23.43 -24.59 -4.61
N ASN A 550 23.62 -24.10 -3.37
CA ASN A 550 22.52 -23.62 -2.53
C ASN A 550 21.85 -22.38 -3.13
N LEU A 551 22.64 -21.45 -3.69
CA LEU A 551 22.14 -20.28 -4.37
C LEU A 551 21.30 -20.68 -5.58
N LEU A 552 21.87 -21.47 -6.50
CA LEU A 552 21.19 -21.95 -7.71
C LEU A 552 19.88 -22.63 -7.38
N LYS A 553 19.86 -23.52 -6.38
CA LYS A 553 18.63 -24.18 -5.92
C LYS A 553 17.53 -23.21 -5.46
N LYS A 554 17.89 -22.03 -4.96
CA LYS A 554 16.93 -21.00 -4.48
C LYS A 554 16.49 -20.05 -5.59
N ILE A 555 17.37 -19.71 -6.53
CA ILE A 555 17.08 -18.73 -7.60
C ILE A 555 16.56 -19.39 -8.88
N TRP A 556 16.76 -20.69 -9.07
CA TRP A 556 16.25 -21.44 -10.21
C TRP A 556 14.73 -21.58 -10.09
N ARG A 557 13.99 -20.68 -10.76
CA ARG A 557 12.52 -20.63 -10.68
C ARG A 557 11.89 -21.82 -11.41
N SER A 558 11.12 -22.59 -10.66
CA SER A 558 10.74 -23.98 -10.91
C SER A 558 9.45 -24.22 -11.70
N ASN A 559 8.87 -23.22 -12.38
CA ASN A 559 7.50 -23.42 -12.88
C ASN A 559 7.40 -24.01 -14.30
N ASP A 560 8.41 -23.83 -15.17
CA ASP A 560 8.33 -24.31 -16.56
C ASP A 560 9.50 -25.23 -17.00
N ASP A 561 10.62 -25.25 -16.27
CA ASP A 561 11.80 -26.04 -16.64
C ASP A 561 12.10 -27.14 -15.61
N THR A 562 11.72 -28.37 -15.94
CA THR A 562 12.01 -29.58 -15.16
C THR A 562 13.30 -30.28 -15.58
N SER A 563 14.04 -29.72 -16.55
CA SER A 563 15.27 -30.34 -17.05
C SER A 563 16.38 -30.32 -16.00
N VAL A 564 16.47 -29.28 -15.17
CA VAL A 564 17.52 -29.15 -14.15
C VAL A 564 16.99 -29.54 -12.77
N THR A 565 17.65 -30.48 -12.11
CA THR A 565 17.34 -30.90 -10.74
C THR A 565 18.56 -30.83 -9.82
N PHE A 566 18.36 -30.28 -8.63
CA PHE A 566 19.40 -30.11 -7.61
C PHE A 566 19.35 -31.28 -6.62
N GLN A 567 20.30 -32.22 -6.77
CA GLN A 567 20.42 -33.41 -5.95
C GLN A 567 21.12 -33.10 -4.61
N LYS A 568 21.72 -34.10 -3.96
CA LYS A 568 22.55 -33.85 -2.77
C LYS A 568 23.73 -32.94 -3.17
N MET A 569 23.92 -31.84 -2.44
CA MET A 569 25.01 -30.91 -2.71
C MET A 569 26.37 -31.64 -2.81
N PRO A 570 27.22 -31.31 -3.79
CA PRO A 570 27.09 -30.26 -4.80
C PRO A 570 26.53 -30.74 -6.17
N THR A 571 25.82 -31.86 -6.23
CA THR A 571 25.43 -32.53 -7.49
C THR A 571 24.20 -31.92 -8.18
N ILE A 572 24.32 -31.62 -9.47
CA ILE A 572 23.28 -31.09 -10.35
C ILE A 572 23.02 -32.11 -11.47
N PHE A 573 21.78 -32.47 -11.70
CA PHE A 573 21.37 -33.31 -12.83
C PHE A 573 20.66 -32.45 -13.86
N VAL A 574 21.02 -32.63 -15.13
CA VAL A 574 20.30 -32.01 -16.25
C VAL A 574 19.79 -33.12 -17.17
N GLY A 575 18.48 -33.18 -17.40
CA GLY A 575 17.80 -34.28 -18.08
C GLY A 575 17.78 -35.58 -17.27
N THR A 576 18.02 -36.70 -17.93
CA THR A 576 18.13 -38.04 -17.31
C THR A 576 19.57 -38.55 -17.42
N PRO A 577 20.49 -38.09 -16.55
CA PRO A 577 21.89 -38.45 -16.68
C PRO A 577 22.17 -39.90 -16.33
N ASN A 578 23.19 -40.45 -17.00
CA ASN A 578 23.77 -41.75 -16.69
C ASN A 578 25.30 -41.61 -16.61
N HIS A 579 25.85 -41.67 -15.40
CA HIS A 579 27.28 -41.49 -15.19
C HIS A 579 28.11 -42.59 -15.86
N ALA A 580 27.59 -43.83 -15.98
CA ALA A 580 28.27 -44.91 -16.70
C ALA A 580 28.42 -44.56 -18.19
N ASP A 581 27.37 -44.03 -18.81
CA ASP A 581 27.44 -43.55 -20.20
C ASP A 581 28.43 -42.37 -20.34
N GLN A 582 28.47 -41.45 -19.37
CA GLN A 582 29.44 -40.36 -19.34
C GLN A 582 30.88 -40.89 -19.27
N VAL A 583 31.20 -41.82 -18.35
CA VAL A 583 32.53 -42.41 -18.20
C VAL A 583 32.92 -43.19 -19.46
N LEU A 584 32.01 -44.02 -19.98
CA LEU A 584 32.23 -44.79 -21.20
C LEU A 584 32.52 -43.87 -22.40
N SER A 585 31.79 -42.76 -22.51
CA SER A 585 32.03 -41.79 -23.59
C SER A 585 33.43 -41.18 -23.52
N MET A 586 33.93 -40.87 -22.31
CA MET A 586 35.30 -40.40 -22.11
C MET A 586 36.33 -41.48 -22.38
N LEU A 587 36.05 -42.73 -21.99
CA LEU A 587 36.90 -43.88 -22.30
C LEU A 587 37.04 -44.08 -23.81
N ILE A 588 35.93 -44.09 -24.56
CA ILE A 588 35.95 -44.20 -26.03
C ILE A 588 36.74 -43.04 -26.65
N GLN A 589 36.63 -41.84 -26.08
CA GLN A 589 37.29 -40.65 -26.60
C GLN A 589 38.80 -40.64 -26.34
N PHE A 590 39.25 -41.06 -25.14
CA PHE A 590 40.61 -40.84 -24.67
C PHE A 590 41.46 -42.11 -24.52
N ALA A 591 40.88 -43.32 -24.60
CA ALA A 591 41.65 -44.55 -24.51
C ALA A 591 42.72 -44.63 -25.62
N PRO A 592 43.95 -45.12 -25.35
CA PRO A 592 44.41 -45.61 -24.06
C PRO A 592 44.68 -44.48 -23.05
N VAL A 593 44.15 -44.60 -21.82
CA VAL A 593 44.25 -43.58 -20.77
C VAL A 593 44.47 -44.21 -19.40
N SER A 594 45.27 -43.58 -18.53
CA SER A 594 45.45 -44.05 -17.15
C SER A 594 44.19 -43.79 -16.32
N ALA A 595 43.99 -44.56 -15.24
CA ALA A 595 42.86 -44.32 -14.34
C ALA A 595 42.89 -42.91 -13.73
N GLU A 596 44.08 -42.46 -13.32
CA GLU A 596 44.31 -41.13 -12.75
C GLU A 596 44.03 -40.00 -13.74
N ASP A 597 44.49 -40.12 -14.99
CA ASP A 597 44.24 -39.10 -16.01
C ASP A 597 42.79 -39.09 -16.46
N LEU A 598 42.13 -40.26 -16.53
CA LEU A 598 40.70 -40.34 -16.83
C LEU A 598 39.87 -39.66 -15.74
N ALA A 599 40.17 -39.92 -14.47
CA ALA A 599 39.49 -39.28 -13.35
C ALA A 599 39.72 -37.76 -13.31
N ARG A 600 40.94 -37.30 -13.59
CA ARG A 600 41.24 -35.86 -13.70
C ARG A 600 40.46 -35.20 -14.83
N ARG A 601 40.41 -35.83 -16.00
CA ARG A 601 39.61 -35.34 -17.14
C ARG A 601 38.12 -35.31 -16.81
N TYR A 602 37.61 -36.30 -16.08
CA TYR A 602 36.21 -36.33 -15.64
C TYR A 602 35.91 -35.19 -14.66
N GLU A 603 36.82 -34.91 -13.73
CA GLU A 603 36.70 -33.75 -12.83
C GLU A 603 36.71 -32.43 -13.60
N GLU A 604 37.61 -32.25 -14.57
CA GLU A 604 37.64 -31.05 -15.43
C GLU A 604 36.35 -30.91 -16.25
N ALA A 605 35.81 -32.01 -16.78
CA ALA A 605 34.61 -32.00 -17.61
C ALA A 605 33.35 -31.68 -16.80
N TYR A 606 33.17 -32.33 -15.65
CA TYR A 606 31.89 -32.39 -14.93
C TYR A 606 31.96 -31.86 -13.49
N GLY A 607 33.13 -31.52 -12.96
CA GLY A 607 33.33 -31.03 -11.59
C GLY A 607 33.27 -32.10 -10.51
N VAL A 608 33.08 -33.38 -10.86
CA VAL A 608 33.10 -34.47 -9.86
C VAL A 608 34.55 -34.78 -9.50
N LYS A 609 34.92 -34.58 -8.23
CA LYS A 609 36.30 -34.76 -7.73
C LYS A 609 36.90 -36.09 -8.19
N ALA A 610 38.12 -36.07 -8.72
CA ALA A 610 38.79 -37.26 -9.26
C ALA A 610 38.89 -38.40 -8.24
N THR A 611 39.04 -38.07 -6.95
CA THR A 611 39.02 -39.06 -5.86
C THR A 611 37.69 -39.82 -5.76
N THR A 612 36.56 -39.13 -5.98
CA THR A 612 35.22 -39.74 -6.02
C THR A 612 35.06 -40.61 -7.26
N VAL A 613 35.52 -40.14 -8.43
CA VAL A 613 35.46 -40.87 -9.71
C VAL A 613 36.26 -42.17 -9.61
N MET A 614 37.50 -42.11 -9.12
CA MET A 614 38.35 -43.28 -8.89
C MET A 614 37.73 -44.29 -7.92
N ALA A 615 37.10 -43.80 -6.84
CA ALA A 615 36.53 -44.66 -5.82
C ALA A 615 35.23 -45.36 -6.26
N ASN A 616 34.38 -44.66 -7.03
CA ASN A 616 33.00 -45.07 -7.24
C ASN A 616 32.63 -45.35 -8.70
N TYR A 617 33.17 -44.62 -9.67
CA TYR A 617 32.70 -44.69 -11.07
C TYR A 617 33.52 -45.67 -11.92
N LEU A 618 34.84 -45.73 -11.71
CA LEU A 618 35.72 -46.49 -12.61
C LEU A 618 35.63 -48.03 -12.46
N ARG A 619 35.12 -48.52 -11.32
CA ARG A 619 35.00 -49.97 -11.03
C ARG A 619 34.09 -50.72 -12.01
N GLU A 620 33.10 -50.03 -12.58
CA GLU A 620 32.17 -50.63 -13.54
C GLU A 620 32.83 -50.95 -14.89
N PHE A 621 34.04 -50.43 -15.13
CA PHE A 621 34.76 -50.53 -16.40
C PHE A 621 36.03 -51.38 -16.30
N ASP A 622 36.17 -52.21 -15.26
CA ASP A 622 37.32 -53.09 -15.03
C ASP A 622 37.64 -54.00 -16.23
N GLU A 623 36.65 -54.32 -17.06
CA GLU A 623 36.82 -55.10 -18.29
C GLU A 623 37.75 -54.43 -19.32
N TYR A 624 37.85 -53.10 -19.30
CA TYR A 624 38.74 -52.32 -20.17
C TYR A 624 40.09 -52.01 -19.51
N TYR A 625 40.28 -52.37 -18.24
CA TYR A 625 41.44 -52.00 -17.45
C TYR A 625 42.54 -53.07 -17.50
N TYR A 626 43.72 -52.72 -18.02
CA TYR A 626 44.87 -53.63 -18.09
C TYR A 626 46.19 -52.89 -17.82
N ASN A 627 46.98 -53.39 -16.87
CA ASN A 627 48.29 -52.85 -16.49
C ASN A 627 48.31 -51.33 -16.24
N GLY A 628 47.33 -50.81 -15.48
CA GLY A 628 47.28 -49.38 -15.13
C GLY A 628 46.61 -48.47 -16.16
N MET A 629 46.14 -49.03 -17.29
CA MET A 629 45.59 -48.28 -18.40
C MET A 629 44.25 -48.86 -18.85
N TYR A 630 43.28 -47.99 -19.12
CA TYR A 630 42.06 -48.35 -19.83
C TYR A 630 42.33 -48.39 -21.34
N ARG A 631 41.90 -49.45 -22.01
CA ARG A 631 42.04 -49.64 -23.46
C ARG A 631 40.71 -50.02 -24.09
N ILE A 632 40.34 -49.30 -25.14
CA ILE A 632 39.23 -49.61 -26.03
C ILE A 632 39.76 -49.56 -27.46
N ASP A 633 39.45 -50.57 -28.26
CA ASP A 633 39.82 -50.60 -29.67
C ASP A 633 39.08 -49.47 -30.41
N GLN A 634 39.83 -48.45 -30.84
CA GLN A 634 39.25 -47.32 -31.57
C GLN A 634 38.87 -47.74 -32.99
N GLN A 635 37.58 -47.63 -33.31
CA GLN A 635 37.09 -47.87 -34.67
C GLN A 635 37.35 -46.64 -35.56
N ASN A 636 37.84 -46.90 -36.78
CA ASN A 636 38.08 -45.87 -37.79
C ASN A 636 36.83 -45.60 -38.63
N LEU A 637 36.73 -44.38 -39.15
CA LEU A 637 35.73 -44.04 -40.17
C LEU A 637 36.03 -44.79 -41.47
N LEU A 638 35.00 -45.37 -42.08
CA LEU A 638 35.05 -45.87 -43.46
C LEU A 638 35.34 -44.70 -44.42
N THR A 639 35.93 -44.98 -45.58
CA THR A 639 36.30 -43.93 -46.55
C THR A 639 35.12 -43.04 -46.94
N SER A 640 33.93 -43.62 -47.15
CA SER A 640 32.70 -42.88 -47.46
C SER A 640 32.24 -41.96 -46.32
N GLN A 641 32.35 -42.43 -45.07
CA GLN A 641 32.02 -41.66 -43.88
C GLN A 641 33.02 -40.52 -43.67
N PHE A 642 34.32 -40.78 -43.86
CA PHE A 642 35.38 -39.78 -43.73
C PHE A 642 35.18 -38.63 -44.71
N GLU A 643 34.97 -38.93 -45.99
CA GLU A 643 34.75 -37.90 -47.02
C GLU A 643 33.47 -37.08 -46.76
N TYR A 644 32.40 -37.74 -46.29
CA TYR A 644 31.19 -37.03 -45.88
C TYR A 644 31.45 -36.08 -44.72
N MET A 645 32.05 -36.57 -43.62
CA MET A 645 32.32 -35.77 -42.43
C MET A 645 33.29 -34.62 -42.71
N LYS A 646 34.33 -34.86 -43.52
CA LYS A 646 35.28 -33.82 -43.95
C LYS A 646 34.60 -32.69 -44.74
N LYS A 647 33.58 -33.02 -45.55
CA LYS A 647 32.78 -32.03 -46.28
C LYS A 647 31.76 -31.32 -45.37
N ALA A 648 31.16 -32.04 -44.43
CA ALA A 648 30.14 -31.51 -43.52
C ALA A 648 30.73 -30.58 -42.44
N LEU A 649 31.95 -30.86 -41.95
CA LEU A 649 32.63 -30.09 -40.91
C LEU A 649 33.45 -28.92 -41.50
N CYS A 650 32.77 -27.94 -42.07
CA CYS A 650 33.39 -26.78 -42.73
C CYS A 650 33.84 -25.65 -41.79
N ARG A 651 33.23 -25.51 -40.59
CA ARG A 651 33.52 -24.44 -39.61
C ARG A 651 34.83 -24.69 -38.86
N SER A 652 35.36 -23.66 -38.23
CA SER A 652 36.59 -23.74 -37.43
C SER A 652 36.38 -24.31 -36.03
N PHE A 653 35.13 -24.38 -35.56
CA PHE A 653 34.74 -24.86 -34.24
C PHE A 653 33.47 -25.71 -34.32
N TYR A 654 33.42 -26.76 -33.52
CA TYR A 654 32.22 -27.57 -33.27
C TYR A 654 32.22 -28.12 -31.84
N LEU A 655 31.04 -28.22 -31.23
CA LEU A 655 30.87 -29.10 -30.06
C LEU A 655 30.95 -30.56 -30.52
N ILE A 656 31.58 -31.42 -29.73
CA ILE A 656 31.69 -32.85 -30.05
C ILE A 656 30.31 -33.51 -30.07
N SER A 657 29.39 -33.07 -29.20
CA SER A 657 27.98 -33.49 -29.21
C SER A 657 27.31 -33.22 -30.56
N ASP A 658 27.53 -32.03 -31.13
CA ASP A 658 27.02 -31.67 -32.45
C ASP A 658 27.62 -32.53 -33.56
N VAL A 659 28.93 -32.80 -33.50
CA VAL A 659 29.59 -33.68 -34.48
C VAL A 659 29.01 -35.09 -34.41
N LYS A 660 28.83 -35.65 -33.21
CA LYS A 660 28.20 -36.96 -33.00
C LYS A 660 26.77 -36.97 -33.53
N ARG A 661 25.99 -35.91 -33.28
CA ARG A 661 24.63 -35.75 -33.81
C ARG A 661 24.61 -35.71 -35.34
N MET A 662 25.50 -34.92 -35.96
CA MET A 662 25.66 -34.85 -37.42
C MET A 662 26.03 -36.20 -38.02
N TYR A 663 26.93 -36.94 -37.37
CA TYR A 663 27.34 -38.28 -37.79
C TYR A 663 26.16 -39.27 -37.68
N ASN A 664 25.47 -39.31 -36.55
CA ASN A 664 24.34 -40.22 -36.32
C ASN A 664 23.16 -39.94 -37.27
N LEU A 665 22.91 -38.67 -37.62
CA LEU A 665 21.89 -38.31 -38.60
C LEU A 665 22.25 -38.81 -40.01
N ALA A 666 23.52 -38.76 -40.38
CA ALA A 666 24.00 -39.24 -41.67
C ALA A 666 24.12 -40.78 -41.74
N PHE A 667 24.44 -41.41 -40.60
CA PHE A 667 24.72 -42.84 -40.48
C PHE A 667 23.99 -43.49 -39.29
N PRO A 668 22.66 -43.60 -39.30
CA PRO A 668 21.88 -43.98 -38.11
C PRO A 668 22.09 -45.40 -37.60
N LYS A 669 22.70 -46.28 -38.42
CA LYS A 669 22.95 -47.69 -38.10
C LYS A 669 24.37 -47.96 -37.63
N ASP A 670 25.26 -46.97 -37.71
CA ASP A 670 26.66 -47.12 -37.37
C ASP A 670 26.92 -46.74 -35.91
N ASN A 671 28.04 -47.23 -35.35
CA ASN A 671 28.40 -46.95 -33.97
C ASN A 671 28.82 -45.46 -33.81
N PRO A 672 28.17 -44.68 -32.92
CA PRO A 672 28.56 -43.30 -32.62
C PRO A 672 30.00 -43.18 -32.09
N GLY A 673 30.57 -44.26 -31.54
CA GLY A 673 31.96 -44.33 -31.08
C GLY A 673 33.02 -44.22 -32.20
N ASN A 674 32.61 -44.24 -33.47
CA ASN A 674 33.48 -43.95 -34.61
C ASN A 674 33.96 -42.49 -34.61
N ILE A 675 33.26 -41.59 -33.92
CA ILE A 675 33.72 -40.23 -33.63
C ILE A 675 34.50 -40.24 -32.32
N ASN A 676 35.83 -40.31 -32.42
CA ASN A 676 36.77 -40.38 -31.30
C ASN A 676 37.96 -39.43 -31.52
N SER A 677 38.86 -39.31 -30.54
CA SER A 677 39.99 -38.37 -30.62
C SER A 677 40.88 -38.61 -31.83
N TYR A 678 41.08 -39.86 -32.25
CA TYR A 678 41.89 -40.18 -33.42
C TYR A 678 41.20 -39.74 -34.72
N THR A 679 39.94 -40.11 -34.93
CA THR A 679 39.21 -39.77 -36.16
C THR A 679 38.98 -38.27 -36.32
N LEU A 680 38.77 -37.55 -35.22
CA LEU A 680 38.68 -36.09 -35.23
C LEU A 680 40.01 -35.42 -35.59
N LYS A 681 41.15 -35.96 -35.12
CA LYS A 681 42.48 -35.48 -35.51
C LYS A 681 42.76 -35.71 -36.99
N THR A 682 42.41 -36.88 -37.52
CA THR A 682 42.59 -37.17 -38.96
C THR A 682 41.66 -36.34 -39.85
N LEU A 683 40.51 -35.90 -39.34
CA LEU A 683 39.62 -34.94 -39.99
C LEU A 683 40.15 -33.48 -39.95
N GLY A 684 41.30 -33.22 -39.31
CA GLY A 684 41.96 -31.92 -39.33
C GLY A 684 41.67 -31.04 -38.11
N PHE A 685 41.27 -31.62 -36.98
CA PHE A 685 40.94 -30.88 -35.76
C PHE A 685 41.90 -31.18 -34.60
N ARG A 686 42.10 -30.19 -33.73
CA ARG A 686 42.54 -30.40 -32.35
C ARG A 686 41.32 -30.75 -31.50
N VAL A 687 41.49 -31.74 -30.64
CA VAL A 687 40.40 -32.33 -29.85
C VAL A 687 40.58 -31.92 -28.40
N PHE A 688 39.56 -31.25 -27.86
CA PHE A 688 39.43 -30.93 -26.44
C PHE A 688 38.36 -31.85 -25.82
N THR A 689 38.02 -31.62 -24.56
CA THR A 689 37.06 -32.45 -23.82
C THR A 689 35.69 -32.48 -24.49
N ASP A 690 35.10 -31.30 -24.74
CA ASP A 690 33.72 -31.20 -25.23
C ASP A 690 33.60 -30.60 -26.63
N TYR A 691 34.70 -30.12 -27.20
CA TYR A 691 34.70 -29.40 -28.47
C TYR A 691 35.97 -29.67 -29.28
N ILE A 692 35.91 -29.29 -30.55
CA ILE A 692 37.02 -29.37 -31.49
C ILE A 692 37.26 -28.01 -32.16
N VAL A 693 38.53 -27.73 -32.45
CA VAL A 693 38.97 -26.53 -33.17
C VAL A 693 39.85 -26.97 -34.34
N LYS A 694 39.76 -26.32 -35.50
CA LYS A 694 40.64 -26.62 -36.64
C LYS A 694 42.11 -26.58 -36.22
N ASN A 695 42.89 -27.56 -36.68
CA ASN A 695 44.30 -27.69 -36.31
C ASN A 695 45.21 -26.57 -36.85
N THR A 696 44.68 -25.68 -37.68
CA THR A 696 45.32 -24.43 -38.14
C THR A 696 45.61 -23.46 -37.00
N TYR A 697 44.83 -23.53 -35.91
CA TYR A 697 45.10 -22.79 -34.68
C TYR A 697 45.99 -23.66 -33.77
N ALA A 698 46.95 -23.05 -33.07
CA ALA A 698 47.83 -23.73 -32.13
C ALA A 698 47.11 -24.15 -30.84
N SER A 699 46.10 -23.39 -30.41
CA SER A 699 45.28 -23.69 -29.22
C SER A 699 43.82 -23.23 -29.36
N ALA A 700 42.95 -23.65 -28.43
CA ALA A 700 41.59 -23.13 -28.34
C ALA A 700 41.57 -21.63 -27.99
N SER A 701 42.43 -21.20 -27.08
CA SER A 701 42.59 -19.79 -26.71
C SER A 701 42.96 -18.93 -27.92
N GLU A 702 43.87 -19.40 -28.80
CA GLU A 702 44.20 -18.68 -30.03
C GLU A 702 43.00 -18.55 -30.97
N TYR A 703 42.19 -19.62 -31.10
CA TYR A 703 40.97 -19.56 -31.89
C TYR A 703 39.99 -18.52 -31.32
N PHE A 704 39.65 -18.59 -30.03
CA PHE A 704 38.71 -17.64 -29.43
C PHE A 704 39.25 -16.21 -29.43
N ARG A 705 40.56 -16.03 -29.23
CA ARG A 705 41.24 -14.74 -29.40
C ARG A 705 41.05 -14.22 -30.82
N SER A 706 41.29 -15.06 -31.83
CA SER A 706 41.10 -14.68 -33.24
C SER A 706 39.64 -14.35 -33.57
N LEU A 707 38.69 -15.02 -32.92
CA LEU A 707 37.26 -14.79 -33.09
C LEU A 707 36.83 -13.46 -32.45
N LEU A 708 37.32 -13.15 -31.25
CA LEU A 708 37.02 -11.91 -30.52
C LEU A 708 37.77 -10.69 -31.07
N LEU A 709 38.83 -10.92 -31.85
CA LEU A 709 39.62 -9.87 -32.51
C LEU A 709 39.47 -9.89 -34.04
N SER A 710 38.49 -10.60 -34.60
CA SER A 710 38.33 -10.70 -36.06
C SER A 710 38.05 -9.32 -36.67
N ASP A 711 37.09 -8.61 -36.06
CA ASP A 711 36.54 -7.36 -36.57
C ASP A 711 36.80 -6.20 -35.60
N ASP A 712 36.68 -4.98 -36.11
CA ASP A 712 36.81 -3.76 -35.31
C ASP A 712 35.71 -3.66 -34.25
N VAL A 713 34.55 -4.25 -34.57
CA VAL A 713 33.39 -4.38 -33.69
C VAL A 713 32.91 -5.83 -33.78
N VAL A 714 32.80 -6.48 -32.62
CA VAL A 714 32.37 -7.86 -32.49
C VAL A 714 31.06 -7.93 -31.72
N ASP A 715 30.05 -8.52 -32.34
CA ASP A 715 28.75 -8.76 -31.73
C ASP A 715 28.64 -10.23 -31.30
N ALA A 716 28.91 -10.49 -30.02
CA ALA A 716 28.90 -11.85 -29.47
C ALA A 716 27.48 -12.44 -29.38
N ARG A 717 26.42 -11.64 -29.55
CA ARG A 717 25.03 -12.13 -29.62
C ARG A 717 24.79 -12.98 -30.88
N LEU A 718 25.63 -12.80 -31.90
CA LEU A 718 25.59 -13.56 -33.16
C LEU A 718 26.39 -14.86 -33.08
N PHE A 719 27.14 -15.07 -32.00
CA PHE A 719 27.91 -16.31 -31.84
C PHE A 719 26.97 -17.48 -31.56
N ASP A 720 27.39 -18.64 -32.06
CA ASP A 720 26.73 -19.90 -31.72
C ASP A 720 26.77 -20.09 -30.20
N ARG A 721 25.64 -20.48 -29.59
CA ARG A 721 25.57 -20.68 -28.13
C ARG A 721 26.61 -21.68 -27.63
N GLY A 722 26.96 -22.67 -28.46
CA GLY A 722 28.00 -23.65 -28.16
C GLY A 722 29.41 -23.07 -28.16
N VAL A 723 29.64 -21.89 -28.75
CA VAL A 723 30.92 -21.16 -28.63
C VAL A 723 30.96 -20.39 -27.32
N THR A 724 29.91 -19.61 -27.03
CA THR A 724 29.87 -18.72 -25.86
C THR A 724 29.83 -19.47 -24.53
N SER A 725 29.44 -20.75 -24.56
CA SER A 725 29.41 -21.59 -23.38
C SER A 725 30.72 -22.30 -23.04
N VAL A 726 31.73 -22.18 -23.91
CA VAL A 726 33.04 -22.79 -23.67
C VAL A 726 33.82 -21.94 -22.68
N VAL A 727 34.37 -22.59 -21.65
CA VAL A 727 35.22 -21.99 -20.62
C VAL A 727 36.38 -21.18 -21.23
N ALA A 728 37.06 -21.77 -22.22
CA ALA A 728 38.17 -21.12 -22.92
C ALA A 728 37.75 -19.87 -23.71
N TYR A 729 36.49 -19.76 -24.15
CA TYR A 729 35.96 -18.52 -24.73
C TYR A 729 35.84 -17.44 -23.65
N SER A 730 35.18 -17.77 -22.53
CA SER A 730 34.95 -16.82 -21.43
C SER A 730 36.27 -16.36 -20.78
N SER A 731 37.21 -17.29 -20.56
CA SER A 731 38.56 -16.97 -20.07
C SER A 731 39.30 -16.00 -20.98
N GLU A 732 39.24 -16.23 -22.29
CA GLU A 732 39.89 -15.37 -23.28
C GLU A 732 39.18 -14.01 -23.39
N LEU A 733 37.84 -13.98 -23.28
CA LEU A 733 37.06 -12.75 -23.21
C LEU A 733 37.46 -11.88 -22.00
N TYR A 734 37.56 -12.47 -20.80
CA TYR A 734 38.00 -11.77 -19.60
C TYR A 734 39.46 -11.29 -19.72
N ASP A 735 40.38 -12.10 -20.26
CA ASP A 735 41.77 -11.70 -20.51
C ASP A 735 41.87 -10.48 -21.44
N LEU A 736 41.13 -10.50 -22.54
CA LEU A 736 41.15 -9.40 -23.53
C LEU A 736 40.55 -8.11 -22.97
N ARG A 737 39.50 -8.22 -22.15
CA ARG A 737 38.88 -7.06 -21.47
C ARG A 737 39.80 -6.47 -20.40
N GLY A 738 40.39 -7.31 -19.54
CA GLY A 738 41.31 -6.86 -18.49
C GLY A 738 42.59 -6.21 -19.05
N LYS A 739 42.97 -6.55 -20.29
CA LYS A 739 44.07 -5.91 -21.04
C LYS A 739 43.61 -4.74 -21.92
N TYR A 740 42.33 -4.39 -21.91
CA TYR A 740 41.71 -3.39 -22.78
C TYR A 740 41.97 -3.58 -24.28
N GLN A 741 42.20 -4.83 -24.73
CA GLN A 741 42.26 -5.13 -26.16
C GLN A 741 40.89 -5.03 -26.81
N ILE A 742 39.85 -5.29 -26.02
CA ILE A 742 38.45 -5.05 -26.36
C ILE A 742 37.77 -4.35 -25.19
N VAL A 743 36.75 -3.54 -25.49
CA VAL A 743 35.90 -2.89 -24.48
C VAL A 743 34.44 -3.14 -24.84
N GLU A 744 33.63 -3.52 -23.85
CA GLU A 744 32.20 -3.71 -24.04
C GLU A 744 31.49 -2.35 -24.09
N PHE A 745 30.95 -1.96 -25.25
CA PHE A 745 30.26 -0.66 -25.42
C PHE A 745 28.73 -0.77 -25.37
N SER A 746 28.21 -1.99 -25.49
CA SER A 746 26.80 -2.36 -25.34
C SER A 746 26.77 -3.84 -24.91
N PRO A 747 25.72 -4.34 -24.21
CA PRO A 747 25.70 -5.71 -23.73
C PRO A 747 26.05 -6.76 -24.80
N LEU A 748 27.10 -7.54 -24.53
CA LEU A 748 27.69 -8.56 -25.42
C LEU A 748 28.22 -8.03 -26.77
N GLN A 749 28.48 -6.73 -26.86
CA GLN A 749 29.06 -6.08 -28.04
C GLN A 749 30.36 -5.38 -27.67
N TYR A 750 31.43 -5.73 -28.37
CA TYR A 750 32.79 -5.35 -28.04
C TYR A 750 33.40 -4.53 -29.18
N ILE A 751 34.09 -3.45 -28.82
CA ILE A 751 34.91 -2.66 -29.74
C ILE A 751 36.37 -2.97 -29.49
N ASN A 752 37.11 -3.21 -30.56
CA ASN A 752 38.54 -3.49 -30.51
C ASN A 752 39.34 -2.19 -30.30
N ILE A 753 40.38 -2.24 -29.47
CA ILE A 753 41.26 -1.09 -29.22
C ILE A 753 41.87 -0.52 -30.51
N ARG A 754 42.10 -1.36 -31.54
CA ARG A 754 42.63 -0.91 -32.83
C ARG A 754 41.72 0.12 -33.52
N ARG A 755 40.40 0.00 -33.35
CA ARG A 755 39.42 0.95 -33.91
C ARG A 755 39.46 2.28 -33.17
N LEU A 756 39.66 2.23 -31.85
CA LEU A 756 39.79 3.42 -31.01
C LEU A 756 41.14 4.13 -31.27
N ASN A 757 42.22 3.37 -31.46
CA ASN A 757 43.54 3.89 -31.82
C ASN A 757 43.51 4.67 -33.15
N GLN A 758 42.72 4.23 -34.14
CA GLN A 758 42.52 4.98 -35.40
C GLN A 758 41.93 6.37 -35.19
N ASN A 759 41.24 6.59 -34.06
CA ASN A 759 40.67 7.87 -33.65
C ASN A 759 41.49 8.55 -32.54
N GLY A 760 42.76 8.13 -32.36
CA GLY A 760 43.68 8.73 -31.40
C GLY A 760 43.49 8.32 -29.93
N ILE A 761 42.62 7.34 -29.66
CA ILE A 761 42.34 6.86 -28.30
C ILE A 761 43.08 5.55 -28.04
N GLY A 762 44.01 5.58 -27.08
CA GLY A 762 44.78 4.44 -26.62
C GLY A 762 44.37 3.92 -25.24
N ILE A 763 45.05 2.88 -24.79
CA ILE A 763 44.83 2.27 -23.46
C ILE A 763 45.18 3.26 -22.34
N ASP A 764 46.18 4.13 -22.54
CA ASP A 764 46.55 5.16 -21.58
C ASP A 764 45.40 6.14 -21.29
N ASP A 765 44.52 6.39 -22.27
CA ASP A 765 43.33 7.22 -22.08
C ASP A 765 42.30 6.56 -21.17
N PHE A 766 42.23 5.23 -21.15
CA PHE A 766 41.37 4.48 -20.22
C PHE A 766 41.89 4.56 -18.78
N TYR A 767 43.20 4.41 -18.58
CA TYR A 767 43.82 4.63 -17.28
C TYR A 767 43.67 6.09 -16.82
N ALA A 768 43.79 7.06 -17.73
CA ALA A 768 43.54 8.46 -17.44
C ALA A 768 42.07 8.72 -17.04
N TYR A 769 41.12 8.05 -17.70
CA TYR A 769 39.70 8.11 -17.35
C TYR A 769 39.44 7.58 -15.95
N GLN A 770 39.96 6.40 -15.61
CA GLN A 770 39.84 5.81 -14.27
C GLN A 770 40.40 6.72 -13.19
N GLN A 771 41.60 7.26 -13.40
CA GLN A 771 42.22 8.19 -12.46
C GLN A 771 41.42 9.49 -12.34
N SER A 772 40.83 9.98 -13.43
CA SER A 772 40.00 11.18 -13.40
C SER A 772 38.70 10.94 -12.61
N VAL A 773 38.05 9.80 -12.81
CA VAL A 773 36.88 9.39 -12.00
C VAL A 773 37.28 9.23 -10.53
N ALA A 774 38.37 8.53 -10.22
CA ALA A 774 38.83 8.34 -8.84
C ALA A 774 39.20 9.66 -8.14
N LYS A 775 39.71 10.66 -8.88
CA LYS A 775 40.01 12.00 -8.35
C LYS A 775 38.76 12.85 -8.15
N PHE A 776 37.74 12.64 -8.97
CA PHE A 776 36.48 13.37 -8.90
C PHE A 776 35.58 12.85 -7.77
N SER A 777 35.48 11.53 -7.64
CA SER A 777 34.66 10.86 -6.62
C SER A 777 35.32 10.85 -5.24
N ARG A 778 34.51 10.80 -4.18
CA ARG A 778 35.00 10.62 -2.80
C ARG A 778 35.06 9.14 -2.42
N ILE A 779 36.00 8.77 -1.56
CA ILE A 779 36.10 7.40 -1.05
C ILE A 779 34.79 7.04 -0.33
N GLY A 780 34.24 5.88 -0.69
CA GLY A 780 32.99 5.36 -0.15
C GLY A 780 31.72 5.90 -0.81
N GLU A 781 31.83 6.88 -1.71
CA GLU A 781 30.71 7.47 -2.45
C GLU A 781 30.18 6.51 -3.53
N PHE A 782 28.86 6.50 -3.68
CA PHE A 782 28.15 5.71 -4.68
C PHE A 782 27.89 6.53 -5.93
N PHE A 783 28.13 5.94 -7.09
CA PHE A 783 27.86 6.60 -8.36
C PHE A 783 27.55 5.61 -9.48
N THR A 784 26.87 6.10 -10.51
CA THR A 784 26.84 5.49 -11.83
C THR A 784 27.48 6.46 -12.83
N ILE A 785 27.70 6.05 -14.08
CA ILE A 785 28.16 6.98 -15.11
C ILE A 785 27.12 8.12 -15.30
N CYS A 786 25.83 7.81 -15.19
CA CYS A 786 24.74 8.78 -15.22
C CYS A 786 24.91 9.84 -14.13
N SER A 787 25.06 9.41 -12.87
CA SER A 787 25.15 10.35 -11.75
C SER A 787 26.45 11.16 -11.79
N LEU A 788 27.58 10.56 -12.18
CA LEU A 788 28.85 11.26 -12.36
C LEU A 788 28.72 12.43 -13.34
N ARG A 789 28.11 12.19 -14.51
CA ARG A 789 27.90 13.22 -15.54
C ARG A 789 26.98 14.33 -15.04
N GLN A 790 25.92 13.97 -14.30
CA GLN A 790 25.02 14.96 -13.68
C GLN A 790 25.70 15.80 -12.61
N ASP A 791 26.65 15.21 -11.87
CA ASP A 791 27.47 15.92 -10.89
C ASP A 791 28.55 16.82 -11.57
N GLY A 792 28.61 16.83 -12.90
CA GLY A 792 29.47 17.70 -13.71
C GLY A 792 30.79 17.07 -14.15
N PHE A 793 30.97 15.76 -13.96
CA PHE A 793 32.14 15.07 -14.48
C PHE A 793 32.16 15.09 -16.01
N THR A 794 33.31 15.46 -16.57
CA THR A 794 33.58 15.44 -18.00
C THR A 794 34.99 14.94 -18.25
N HIS A 795 35.19 14.23 -19.35
CA HIS A 795 36.49 13.72 -19.78
C HIS A 795 36.62 13.80 -21.30
N PRO A 796 37.83 13.95 -21.89
CA PRO A 796 38.01 13.93 -23.34
C PRO A 796 37.42 12.70 -24.05
N LEU A 797 37.32 11.56 -23.36
CA LEU A 797 36.66 10.36 -23.90
C LEU A 797 35.16 10.52 -24.14
N ASP A 798 34.50 11.53 -23.56
CA ASP A 798 33.08 11.82 -23.81
C ASP A 798 32.84 12.29 -25.25
N GLU A 799 33.88 12.82 -25.93
CA GLU A 799 33.79 13.25 -27.34
C GLU A 799 33.52 12.08 -28.30
N LEU A 800 33.76 10.84 -27.86
CA LEU A 800 33.46 9.64 -28.65
C LEU A 800 31.95 9.38 -28.81
N GLY A 801 31.11 9.95 -27.94
CA GLY A 801 29.65 9.82 -28.03
C GLY A 801 29.12 8.41 -27.73
N PHE A 802 29.86 7.59 -26.99
CA PHE A 802 29.34 6.30 -26.52
C PHE A 802 28.30 6.47 -25.40
N ASP A 803 27.47 5.45 -25.24
CA ASP A 803 26.56 5.35 -24.11
C ASP A 803 27.33 5.01 -22.81
N GLU A 804 26.66 5.19 -21.67
CA GLU A 804 27.19 4.96 -20.32
C GLU A 804 27.82 3.57 -20.13
N TRP A 805 27.33 2.57 -20.86
CA TRP A 805 27.83 1.20 -20.78
C TRP A 805 29.32 1.12 -21.11
N PHE A 806 29.78 1.82 -22.14
CA PHE A 806 31.19 1.84 -22.54
C PHE A 806 32.11 2.33 -21.40
N TYR A 807 31.76 3.47 -20.81
CA TYR A 807 32.54 4.07 -19.72
C TYR A 807 32.49 3.22 -18.45
N SER A 808 31.34 2.60 -18.17
CA SER A 808 31.22 1.65 -17.07
C SER A 808 32.12 0.43 -17.26
N SER A 809 32.27 -0.06 -18.50
CA SER A 809 33.15 -1.19 -18.83
C SER A 809 34.62 -0.86 -18.67
N ILE A 810 35.02 0.40 -18.89
CA ILE A 810 36.38 0.86 -18.59
C ILE A 810 36.64 0.79 -17.08
N LEU A 811 35.72 1.30 -16.25
CA LEU A 811 35.87 1.28 -14.80
C LEU A 811 35.82 -0.13 -14.21
N LEU A 812 35.03 -1.02 -14.81
CA LEU A 812 34.82 -2.37 -14.31
C LEU A 812 36.10 -3.20 -14.17
N GLU A 813 37.10 -2.97 -15.03
CA GLU A 813 38.36 -3.73 -14.97
C GLU A 813 39.34 -3.18 -13.91
N ASP A 814 39.11 -1.98 -13.35
CA ASP A 814 39.88 -1.46 -12.20
C ASP A 814 39.28 -1.93 -10.86
N ARG A 815 39.46 -3.23 -10.59
CA ARG A 815 39.03 -3.87 -9.34
C ARG A 815 39.83 -3.45 -8.11
N ALA A 816 40.94 -2.71 -8.29
CA ALA A 816 41.77 -2.25 -7.18
C ALA A 816 41.16 -1.03 -6.49
N ASN A 817 40.56 -0.11 -7.28
CA ASN A 817 39.98 1.11 -6.77
C ASN A 817 38.45 1.08 -6.70
N PHE A 818 37.78 0.31 -7.55
CA PHE A 818 36.33 0.32 -7.65
C PHE A 818 35.72 -1.05 -7.34
N THR A 819 34.67 -1.04 -6.53
CA THR A 819 33.72 -2.16 -6.47
C THR A 819 32.44 -1.78 -7.21
N PHE A 820 31.69 -2.78 -7.66
CA PHE A 820 30.46 -2.54 -8.38
C PHE A 820 29.38 -3.60 -8.09
N GLN A 821 28.14 -3.23 -8.39
CA GLN A 821 27.01 -4.14 -8.49
C GLN A 821 26.22 -3.81 -9.75
N ARG A 822 25.89 -4.84 -10.55
CA ARG A 822 24.92 -4.72 -11.63
C ARG A 822 23.50 -4.72 -11.06
N ILE A 823 22.72 -3.67 -11.35
CA ILE A 823 21.34 -3.54 -10.88
C ILE A 823 20.54 -2.58 -11.74
N GLY A 824 19.25 -2.89 -11.98
CA GLY A 824 18.33 -1.99 -12.67
C GLY A 824 18.76 -1.57 -14.08
N GLY A 825 19.48 -2.43 -14.79
CA GLY A 825 19.97 -2.16 -16.15
C GLY A 825 21.27 -1.36 -16.23
N THR A 826 21.89 -1.00 -15.11
CA THR A 826 23.15 -0.26 -15.05
C THR A 826 24.15 -0.90 -14.07
N ARG A 827 25.31 -0.26 -13.87
CA ARG A 827 26.35 -0.66 -12.92
C ARG A 827 26.51 0.44 -11.87
N LEU A 828 26.17 0.10 -10.63
CA LEU A 828 26.39 0.93 -9.45
C LEU A 828 27.83 0.71 -8.98
N PHE A 829 28.63 1.77 -8.95
CA PHE A 829 30.01 1.76 -8.49
C PHE A 829 30.16 2.38 -7.11
N ARG A 830 31.23 1.97 -6.44
CA ARG A 830 31.71 2.59 -5.21
C ARG A 830 33.23 2.66 -5.24
N LEU A 831 33.78 3.83 -4.91
CA LEU A 831 35.23 4.01 -4.79
C LEU A 831 35.71 3.45 -3.44
N GLY A 832 36.71 2.56 -3.48
CA GLY A 832 37.31 1.89 -2.34
C GLY A 832 37.07 0.39 -2.34
N THR A 833 37.36 -0.26 -1.20
CA THR A 833 37.28 -1.73 -1.06
C THR A 833 35.95 -2.22 -0.47
N GLN A 834 35.09 -1.30 0.00
CA GLN A 834 33.75 -1.65 0.47
C GLN A 834 32.88 -2.01 -0.71
N LYS A 835 32.07 -3.07 -0.58
CA LYS A 835 31.23 -3.56 -1.68
C LYS A 835 30.16 -2.52 -2.03
N ALA A 836 29.95 -2.30 -3.33
CA ALA A 836 28.81 -1.56 -3.81
C ALA A 836 27.55 -2.44 -3.66
N SER A 837 26.50 -1.91 -3.06
CA SER A 837 25.18 -2.54 -3.09
C SER A 837 24.08 -1.48 -3.13
N LEU A 838 22.95 -1.80 -3.78
CA LEU A 838 21.81 -0.89 -3.79
C LEU A 838 21.26 -0.66 -2.37
N GLY A 839 21.23 -1.68 -1.51
CA GLY A 839 20.78 -1.50 -0.12
C GLY A 839 21.59 -0.43 0.62
N GLU A 840 22.92 -0.46 0.50
CA GLU A 840 23.78 0.58 1.09
C GLU A 840 23.61 1.94 0.41
N LEU A 841 23.35 1.99 -0.90
CA LEU A 841 22.99 3.24 -1.59
C LEU A 841 21.69 3.82 -1.02
N LEU A 842 20.65 3.01 -0.79
CA LEU A 842 19.37 3.48 -0.24
C LEU A 842 19.59 4.09 1.16
N VAL A 843 20.33 3.40 2.02
CA VAL A 843 20.71 3.91 3.34
C VAL A 843 21.47 5.23 3.20
N TRP A 844 22.44 5.31 2.27
CA TRP A 844 23.22 6.53 2.04
C TRP A 844 22.34 7.71 1.57
N LEU A 845 21.40 7.46 0.66
CA LEU A 845 20.48 8.49 0.13
C LEU A 845 19.51 9.01 1.21
N ILE A 846 19.07 8.15 2.12
CA ILE A 846 18.09 8.49 3.15
C ILE A 846 18.77 9.00 4.43
N ALA A 847 20.05 8.73 4.64
CA ALA A 847 20.77 9.09 5.88
C ALA A 847 20.71 10.59 6.22
N GLN A 848 20.77 11.47 5.21
CA GLN A 848 20.70 12.93 5.39
C GLN A 848 19.27 13.47 5.52
N PRO A 849 18.34 13.21 4.57
CA PRO A 849 16.96 13.69 4.70
C PRO A 849 16.17 12.94 5.79
N LYS A 850 16.71 11.83 6.31
CA LYS A 850 16.12 10.91 7.30
C LYS A 850 14.89 10.15 6.81
N LYS A 851 14.21 10.67 5.81
CA LYS A 851 13.09 10.05 5.12
C LYS A 851 13.08 10.48 3.65
N LEU A 852 12.44 9.69 2.79
CA LEU A 852 12.19 10.05 1.40
C LEU A 852 10.92 9.34 0.92
N ASP A 853 10.04 10.06 0.22
CA ASP A 853 8.89 9.46 -0.44
C ASP A 853 9.37 8.37 -1.42
N ILE A 854 8.63 7.26 -1.54
CA ILE A 854 9.03 6.11 -2.36
C ILE A 854 9.04 6.44 -3.84
N PHE A 855 8.16 7.33 -4.31
CA PHE A 855 8.18 7.79 -5.70
C PHE A 855 9.34 8.73 -5.92
N ASP A 856 9.61 9.65 -5.00
CA ASP A 856 10.81 10.51 -5.06
C ASP A 856 12.10 9.67 -5.04
N LEU A 857 12.16 8.63 -4.20
CA LEU A 857 13.29 7.71 -4.15
C LEU A 857 13.44 6.93 -5.45
N THR A 858 12.34 6.42 -6.00
CA THR A 858 12.35 5.68 -7.28
C THR A 858 12.73 6.59 -8.45
N GLU A 859 12.22 7.83 -8.45
CA GLU A 859 12.57 8.86 -9.41
C GLU A 859 14.05 9.25 -9.29
N LEU A 860 14.57 9.41 -8.08
CA LEU A 860 15.98 9.68 -7.82
C LEU A 860 16.87 8.54 -8.35
N LEU A 861 16.52 7.28 -8.07
CA LEU A 861 17.24 6.12 -8.59
C LEU A 861 17.23 6.09 -10.12
N ASN A 862 16.08 6.33 -10.75
CA ASN A 862 15.95 6.29 -12.20
C ASN A 862 16.61 7.49 -12.89
N ASN A 863 16.28 8.70 -12.47
CA ASN A 863 16.72 9.93 -13.12
C ASN A 863 18.16 10.25 -12.80
N ARG A 864 18.59 10.14 -11.53
CA ARG A 864 19.97 10.48 -11.14
C ARG A 864 20.94 9.35 -11.39
N TYR A 865 20.59 8.13 -11.01
CA TYR A 865 21.50 6.99 -11.09
C TYR A 865 21.28 6.12 -12.33
N GLY A 866 20.20 6.30 -13.09
CA GLY A 866 19.88 5.41 -14.22
C GLY A 866 19.46 3.99 -13.78
N ILE A 867 19.15 3.79 -12.50
CA ILE A 867 18.78 2.50 -11.92
C ILE A 867 17.26 2.33 -12.06
N ARG A 868 16.85 1.43 -12.96
CA ARG A 868 15.44 1.17 -13.27
C ARG A 868 14.92 -0.05 -12.52
N LEU A 869 14.10 0.17 -11.49
CA LEU A 869 13.48 -0.87 -10.69
C LEU A 869 12.00 -0.55 -10.43
N SER A 870 11.20 -1.59 -10.18
CA SER A 870 9.83 -1.40 -9.70
C SER A 870 9.81 -0.96 -8.23
N LYS A 871 8.76 -0.24 -7.83
CA LYS A 871 8.50 0.13 -6.42
C LYS A 871 8.64 -1.06 -5.48
N ASP A 872 8.00 -2.19 -5.81
CA ASP A 872 8.07 -3.40 -4.99
C ASP A 872 9.50 -3.90 -4.79
N LYS A 873 10.33 -3.81 -5.83
CA LYS A 873 11.73 -4.23 -5.76
C LYS A 873 12.56 -3.28 -4.92
N VAL A 874 12.32 -1.97 -5.00
CA VAL A 874 12.97 -0.97 -4.14
C VAL A 874 12.59 -1.21 -2.68
N LEU A 875 11.31 -1.45 -2.38
CA LEU A 875 10.83 -1.74 -1.03
C LEU A 875 11.38 -3.05 -0.44
N GLU A 876 11.49 -4.09 -1.27
CA GLU A 876 12.11 -5.36 -0.89
C GLU A 876 13.57 -5.15 -0.44
N ILE A 877 14.33 -4.34 -1.19
CA ILE A 877 15.72 -4.02 -0.90
C ILE A 877 15.84 -3.04 0.29
N ALA A 878 14.93 -2.07 0.41
CA ALA A 878 14.90 -1.14 1.53
C ALA A 878 14.67 -1.88 2.85
N SER A 879 13.70 -2.79 2.87
CA SER A 879 13.44 -3.65 4.03
C SER A 879 14.63 -4.57 4.36
N SER A 880 15.34 -5.09 3.35
CA SER A 880 16.53 -5.91 3.61
C SER A 880 17.72 -5.09 4.10
N ALA A 881 17.76 -3.79 3.77
CA ALA A 881 18.70 -2.79 4.23
C ALA A 881 18.28 -2.11 5.55
N ASP A 882 17.30 -2.68 6.28
CA ASP A 882 16.86 -2.20 7.59
C ASP A 882 16.15 -0.82 7.60
N LEU A 883 15.72 -0.34 6.43
CA LEU A 883 14.94 0.89 6.32
C LEU A 883 13.47 0.62 6.65
N TYR A 884 12.81 1.58 7.29
CA TYR A 884 11.40 1.49 7.64
C TYR A 884 10.55 2.10 6.53
N TYR A 885 9.62 1.34 5.95
CA TYR A 885 8.66 1.88 4.98
C TYR A 885 7.29 2.03 5.61
N ASP A 886 6.77 3.26 5.57
CA ASP A 886 5.38 3.51 5.89
C ASP A 886 4.50 3.39 4.63
N ARG A 887 3.44 2.59 4.73
CA ARG A 887 2.56 2.32 3.59
C ARG A 887 1.60 3.46 3.27
N ILE A 888 1.37 4.37 4.21
CA ILE A 888 0.32 5.40 4.10
C ILE A 888 0.90 6.71 3.58
N MET A 889 2.01 7.15 4.18
CA MET A 889 2.83 8.25 3.69
C MET A 889 3.65 7.84 2.46
N GLU A 890 3.62 6.56 2.09
CA GLU A 890 4.43 5.99 1.01
C GLU A 890 5.91 6.40 1.13
N THR A 891 6.40 6.55 2.36
CA THR A 891 7.70 7.15 2.66
C THR A 891 8.63 6.12 3.31
N VAL A 892 9.88 6.11 2.88
CA VAL A 892 10.95 5.29 3.44
C VAL A 892 11.76 6.13 4.42
N TYR A 893 11.84 5.68 5.66
CA TYR A 893 12.57 6.27 6.77
C TYR A 893 13.87 5.51 7.05
N ILE A 894 14.86 6.23 7.56
CA ILE A 894 16.16 5.66 7.93
C ILE A 894 16.02 4.61 9.04
N ASP A 895 15.09 4.82 9.96
CA ASP A 895 14.75 3.93 11.06
C ASP A 895 13.31 4.22 11.54
N TYR A 896 12.81 3.36 12.43
CA TYR A 896 11.46 3.50 12.98
C TYR A 896 11.34 4.70 13.94
N ASP A 897 12.40 5.02 14.68
CA ASP A 897 12.38 6.12 15.64
C ASP A 897 12.18 7.48 14.93
N THR A 898 12.78 7.67 13.76
CA THR A 898 12.58 8.84 12.90
C THR A 898 11.12 8.97 12.45
N TYR A 899 10.50 7.86 12.02
CA TYR A 899 9.07 7.86 11.67
C TYR A 899 8.20 8.22 12.88
N PHE A 900 8.54 7.70 14.05
CA PHE A 900 7.81 7.98 15.28
C PHE A 900 7.91 9.43 15.73
N GLU A 901 9.05 10.09 15.53
CA GLU A 901 9.21 11.52 15.86
C GLU A 901 8.33 12.44 14.98
N GLU A 902 7.89 11.98 13.81
CA GLU A 902 7.09 12.77 12.87
C GLU A 902 5.58 12.76 13.16
N ILE A 903 5.07 11.73 13.85
CA ILE A 903 3.63 11.53 14.15
C ILE A 903 3.30 11.97 15.57
#